data_AF-A0A535VMJ9-F1
#
_entry.id   AF-A0A535VMJ9-F1
#
_cell.length_a   1.000
_cell.length_b   1.000
_cell.length_c   1.000
_cell.angle_alpha   90.00
_cell.angle_beta   90.00
_cell.angle_gamma   90.00
#
_symmetry.space_group_name_H-M   'P 1'
#
loop_
_entity.id
_entity.type
_entity.pdbx_description
1 polymer ?
#
loop_
_entity_poly.entity_id
_entity_poly.type
_entity_poly.pdbx_seq_one_letter_code
_entity_poly.pdbx_strand_id
1 'polypeptide(L)'
;MVNNIEVSSRRARLNPFAFPSDTDLRFVLLIVTVLGASLFIYNWICLQTHFQEFLVSVSCSLRKTSNVGQNILTLNVSALQKATDAARQCEIPYQRISTVYMISGVVLVGAVAVVIYWLFPLWNLWRGKLMLLSAEDSPELMVYLAELCREAQLARPPSFVCNPFNQIITGLAFGRVGRYYVALSGGLVTLFSTDRASFRAIVLHELAHLRNADVSKTYFAIASWWAFVIVALVPFIVISAVGFVKNPDVLLTLDKAWRVLVMAALVFLVLAATLRAREFYADVRTAIWENSATPLLRVLNRLAMPKKRWQRVTQFHPNPHERGRTLNETDRLFRMGLWDTLGFGIAVGIAAPNVLALVNSLLYSLPLIPSDLPDWQTFGAALIFAPLIAVTAGLSAWRTTFAALLQGQAPLGIGRAGLCVGVGLILGTFLSLSFDNILVNPLFPFVLSLPWSLVVLMSLFLFLRWIATGTSAWLDVMISSRSPRLFYTIGLVIASVVLVVVLAQLFLFHQVATAITPFLSTPFDLLIGFAGVIVISILLIIDTLLSPGVLVAFVCLWAFPLATWFWRKKVKTQAGSHWAFLGTSSQPIVLPRQEPFRLRFALTLGLVGGLVFCSLFLVIDIGWHLSVPAASRGTVLFASLFFYGNIILAALLQATAAGIVSGWVRRLGVLHGLFAAFVGGCVMTVGILGINLLFGNRDTAGFIWITSSSVINSGALLALPIALIVSVIVQEIREPHRGGVTA
;
A
#
# COMPACT_ATOMS: atom_id res chain seq x y z
N MET A 1 30.91 16.62 45.97
CA MET A 1 29.51 17.03 46.01
C MET A 1 28.73 16.18 45.03
N VAL A 2 27.86 15.33 45.58
CA VAL A 2 26.94 14.45 44.88
C VAL A 2 25.87 15.33 44.24
N ASN A 3 25.93 15.52 42.93
CA ASN A 3 24.79 16.08 42.20
C ASN A 3 23.82 14.93 41.95
N ASN A 4 22.80 14.88 42.81
CA ASN A 4 21.54 14.19 42.59
C ASN A 4 21.03 14.56 41.19
N ILE A 5 21.22 13.65 40.24
CA ILE A 5 20.39 13.60 39.05
C ILE A 5 19.03 13.15 39.57
N GLU A 6 18.16 14.11 39.85
CA GLU A 6 16.72 13.86 39.96
C GLU A 6 16.34 12.95 38.78
N VAL A 7 15.72 11.82 39.12
CA VAL A 7 15.13 10.90 38.18
C VAL A 7 14.05 11.68 37.43
N SER A 8 14.44 12.33 36.33
CA SER A 8 13.51 12.91 35.37
C SER A 8 12.51 11.81 35.05
N SER A 9 11.24 12.04 35.36
CA SER A 9 10.13 11.11 35.16
C SER A 9 10.32 10.34 33.86
N ARG A 10 10.70 9.06 33.93
CA ARG A 10 10.95 8.23 32.74
C ARG A 10 9.71 8.28 31.86
N ARG A 11 9.82 8.95 30.71
CA ARG A 11 8.74 9.01 29.71
C ARG A 11 8.27 7.59 29.42
N ALA A 12 6.97 7.34 29.50
CA ALA A 12 6.43 6.00 29.31
C ALA A 12 6.81 5.47 27.91
N ARG A 13 7.51 4.33 27.87
CA ARG A 13 8.00 3.74 26.62
C ARG A 13 6.87 3.00 25.92
N LEU A 14 6.63 3.29 24.64
CA LEU A 14 5.62 2.60 23.84
C LEU A 14 6.04 1.15 23.57
N ASN A 15 5.07 0.24 23.55
CA ASN A 15 5.27 -1.17 23.25
C ASN A 15 5.26 -1.44 21.73
N PRO A 16 6.41 -1.67 21.08
CA PRO A 16 6.48 -1.90 19.64
C PRO A 16 5.85 -3.22 19.20
N PHE A 17 5.54 -4.14 20.13
CA PHE A 17 4.93 -5.43 19.84
C PHE A 17 3.39 -5.41 19.84
N ALA A 18 2.78 -4.24 20.07
CA ALA A 18 1.34 -4.05 19.99
C ALA A 18 0.80 -4.15 18.54
N PHE A 19 1.66 -3.86 17.56
CA PHE A 19 1.38 -3.93 16.12
C PHE A 19 2.35 -4.91 15.45
N PRO A 20 2.02 -5.42 14.25
CA PRO A 20 2.99 -6.15 13.43
C PRO A 20 4.26 -5.32 13.20
N SER A 21 5.41 -6.00 13.23
CA SER A 21 6.72 -5.38 13.26
C SER A 21 7.10 -4.76 11.91
N ASP A 22 8.04 -3.81 11.91
CA ASP A 22 8.61 -3.27 10.68
C ASP A 22 9.30 -4.35 9.83
N THR A 23 9.88 -5.36 10.50
CA THR A 23 10.46 -6.55 9.88
C THR A 23 9.43 -7.28 9.02
N ASP A 24 8.20 -7.46 9.52
CA ASP A 24 7.13 -8.15 8.78
C ASP A 24 6.76 -7.39 7.50
N LEU A 25 6.66 -6.06 7.60
CA LEU A 25 6.33 -5.20 6.45
C LEU A 25 7.42 -5.22 5.38
N ARG A 26 8.69 -5.12 5.79
CA ARG A 26 9.83 -5.17 4.87
C ARG A 26 10.02 -6.56 4.24
N PHE A 27 9.74 -7.62 4.99
CA PHE A 27 9.75 -8.98 4.46
C PHE A 27 8.70 -9.16 3.35
N VAL A 28 7.47 -8.68 3.57
CA VAL A 28 6.43 -8.69 2.53
C VAL A 28 6.86 -7.88 1.30
N LEU A 29 7.44 -6.70 1.50
CA LEU A 29 8.00 -5.89 0.41
C LEU A 29 9.09 -6.64 -0.37
N LEU A 30 9.99 -7.37 0.31
CA LEU A 30 11.01 -8.18 -0.36
C LEU A 30 10.38 -9.21 -1.29
N ILE A 31 9.39 -9.96 -0.81
CA ILE A 31 8.70 -10.97 -1.62
C ILE A 31 8.06 -10.34 -2.84
N VAL A 32 7.37 -9.21 -2.68
CA VAL A 32 6.73 -8.50 -3.80
C VAL A 32 7.76 -7.98 -4.80
N THR A 33 8.90 -7.47 -4.33
CA THR A 33 9.96 -6.97 -5.20
C THR A 33 10.60 -8.10 -5.99
N VAL A 34 10.86 -9.25 -5.34
CA VAL A 34 11.38 -10.46 -6.00
C VAL A 34 10.39 -10.95 -7.06
N LEU A 35 9.11 -11.09 -6.71
CA LEU A 35 8.08 -11.55 -7.64
C LEU A 35 7.92 -10.61 -8.84
N GLY A 36 7.80 -9.31 -8.59
CA GLY A 36 7.70 -8.29 -9.64
C GLY A 36 8.92 -8.29 -10.55
N ALA A 37 10.12 -8.45 -9.98
CA ALA A 37 11.35 -8.51 -10.75
C ALA A 37 11.49 -9.78 -11.58
N SER A 38 11.07 -10.92 -11.03
CA SER A 38 11.03 -12.18 -11.77
C SER A 38 10.04 -12.12 -12.93
N LEU A 39 8.82 -11.60 -12.72
CA LEU A 39 7.84 -11.44 -13.80
C LEU A 39 8.39 -10.63 -14.98
N PHE A 40 9.04 -9.50 -14.69
CA PHE A 40 9.71 -8.68 -15.69
C PHE A 40 10.79 -9.47 -16.44
N ILE A 41 11.69 -10.14 -15.70
CA ILE A 41 12.82 -10.87 -16.29
C ILE A 41 12.33 -12.01 -17.19
N TYR A 42 11.35 -12.79 -16.75
CA TYR A 42 10.85 -13.91 -17.55
C TYR A 42 10.01 -13.47 -18.74
N ASN A 43 9.30 -12.34 -18.64
CA ASN A 43 8.66 -11.72 -19.80
C ASN A 43 9.70 -11.28 -20.85
N TRP A 44 10.81 -10.68 -20.39
CA TRP A 44 11.94 -10.34 -21.27
C TRP A 44 12.59 -11.58 -21.92
N ILE A 45 12.85 -12.62 -21.12
CA ILE A 45 13.41 -13.88 -21.64
C ILE A 45 12.50 -14.46 -22.74
N CYS A 46 11.17 -14.47 -22.52
CA CYS A 46 10.22 -14.91 -23.52
C CYS A 46 10.29 -14.07 -24.80
N LEU A 47 10.36 -12.74 -24.67
CA LEU A 47 10.48 -11.84 -25.82
C LEU A 47 11.73 -12.14 -26.65
N GLN A 48 12.86 -12.41 -25.99
CA GLN A 48 14.12 -12.74 -26.67
C GLN A 48 14.08 -14.12 -27.34
N THR A 49 13.46 -15.12 -26.71
CA THR A 49 13.40 -16.48 -27.27
C THR A 49 12.33 -16.65 -28.36
N HIS A 50 11.23 -15.89 -28.27
CA HIS A 50 10.07 -15.96 -29.19
C HIS A 50 9.84 -14.62 -29.90
N PHE A 51 10.92 -13.98 -30.35
CA PHE A 51 10.85 -12.66 -30.98
C PHE A 51 10.07 -12.68 -32.31
N GLN A 52 10.13 -13.78 -33.06
CA GLN A 52 9.42 -13.90 -34.34
C GLN A 52 7.90 -13.99 -34.15
N GLU A 53 7.46 -14.75 -33.16
CA GLU A 53 6.04 -14.88 -32.79
C GLU A 53 5.50 -13.54 -32.28
N PHE A 54 6.31 -12.79 -31.54
CA PHE A 54 5.99 -11.41 -31.17
C PHE A 54 5.79 -10.52 -32.41
N LEU A 55 6.71 -10.54 -33.39
CA LEU A 55 6.59 -9.75 -34.62
C LEU A 55 5.34 -10.13 -35.43
N VAL A 56 5.00 -11.42 -35.51
CA VAL A 56 3.76 -11.88 -36.18
C VAL A 56 2.51 -11.35 -35.46
N SER A 57 2.50 -11.40 -34.13
CA SER A 57 1.42 -10.84 -33.31
C SER A 57 1.24 -9.34 -33.54
N VAL A 58 2.32 -8.57 -33.47
CA VAL A 58 2.31 -7.11 -33.65
C VAL A 58 1.87 -6.72 -35.07
N SER A 59 2.42 -7.38 -36.10
CA SER A 59 2.06 -7.09 -37.50
C SER A 59 0.58 -7.40 -37.82
N CYS A 60 0.01 -8.44 -37.21
CA CYS A 60 -1.42 -8.73 -37.28
C CYS A 60 -2.25 -7.63 -36.58
N SER A 61 -1.86 -7.25 -35.37
CA SER A 61 -2.54 -6.21 -34.57
C SER A 61 -2.57 -4.87 -35.34
N LEU A 62 -1.41 -4.41 -35.83
CA LEU A 62 -1.30 -3.17 -36.63
C LEU A 62 -2.19 -3.18 -37.88
N ARG A 63 -2.34 -4.33 -38.53
CA ARG A 63 -3.22 -4.46 -39.71
C ARG A 63 -4.70 -4.35 -39.34
N LYS A 64 -5.10 -4.83 -38.15
CA LYS A 64 -6.49 -4.73 -37.65
C LYS A 64 -6.83 -3.33 -37.13
N THR A 65 -5.83 -2.55 -36.71
CA THR A 65 -6.02 -1.19 -36.15
C THR A 65 -5.77 -0.05 -37.13
N SER A 66 -5.49 -0.33 -38.41
CA SER A 66 -5.12 0.70 -39.40
C SER A 66 -6.13 1.84 -39.57
N ASN A 67 -7.42 1.59 -39.31
CA ASN A 67 -8.50 2.57 -39.44
C ASN A 67 -8.95 3.21 -38.10
N VAL A 68 -8.27 2.91 -36.98
CA VAL A 68 -8.69 3.36 -35.64
C VAL A 68 -8.69 4.88 -35.52
N GLY A 69 -7.71 5.57 -36.11
CA GLY A 69 -7.65 7.04 -36.09
C GLY A 69 -8.91 7.71 -36.67
N GLN A 70 -9.44 7.18 -37.77
CA GLN A 70 -10.69 7.67 -38.37
C GLN A 70 -11.92 7.36 -37.52
N ASN A 71 -11.95 6.21 -36.84
CA ASN A 71 -13.05 5.84 -35.94
C ASN A 71 -13.09 6.70 -34.67
N ILE A 72 -11.92 7.14 -34.16
CA ILE A 72 -11.84 8.08 -33.04
C ILE A 72 -12.37 9.45 -33.45
N LEU A 73 -11.96 9.97 -34.61
CA LEU A 73 -12.41 11.26 -35.14
C LEU A 73 -13.93 11.29 -35.40
N THR A 74 -14.52 10.17 -35.79
CA THR A 74 -15.97 10.02 -36.03
C THR A 74 -16.76 9.59 -34.78
N LEU A 75 -16.09 9.42 -33.63
CA LEU A 75 -16.69 8.94 -32.37
C LEU A 75 -17.50 7.63 -32.54
N ASN A 76 -17.12 6.78 -33.50
CA ASN A 76 -17.81 5.52 -33.74
C ASN A 76 -17.32 4.45 -32.75
N VAL A 77 -17.92 4.45 -31.55
CA VAL A 77 -17.57 3.54 -30.45
C VAL A 77 -17.67 2.07 -30.86
N SER A 78 -18.69 1.71 -31.66
CA SER A 78 -18.90 0.31 -32.08
C SER A 78 -17.80 -0.19 -33.03
N ALA A 79 -17.34 0.67 -33.94
CA ALA A 79 -16.25 0.35 -34.86
C ALA A 79 -14.90 0.31 -34.13
N LEU A 80 -14.71 1.20 -33.15
CA LEU A 80 -13.53 1.20 -32.27
C LEU A 80 -13.44 -0.10 -31.48
N GLN A 81 -14.54 -0.51 -30.82
CA GLN A 81 -14.61 -1.75 -30.05
C GLN A 81 -14.27 -2.97 -30.91
N LYS A 82 -14.89 -3.11 -32.09
CA LYS A 82 -14.62 -4.22 -33.02
C LYS A 82 -13.16 -4.26 -33.47
N ALA A 83 -12.55 -3.11 -33.76
CA ALA A 83 -11.15 -3.03 -34.15
C ALA A 83 -10.22 -3.44 -33.00
N THR A 84 -10.50 -2.97 -31.78
CA THR A 84 -9.74 -3.35 -30.58
C THR A 84 -9.87 -4.84 -30.26
N ASP A 85 -11.06 -5.42 -30.38
CA ASP A 85 -11.28 -6.85 -30.14
C ASP A 85 -10.59 -7.72 -31.20
N ALA A 86 -10.60 -7.29 -32.46
CA ALA A 86 -9.86 -7.98 -33.53
C ALA A 86 -8.35 -7.88 -33.34
N ALA A 87 -7.83 -6.75 -32.87
CA ALA A 87 -6.42 -6.57 -32.55
C ALA A 87 -5.99 -7.47 -31.38
N ARG A 88 -6.82 -7.54 -30.33
CA ARG A 88 -6.59 -8.44 -29.18
C ARG A 88 -6.50 -9.90 -29.60
N GLN A 89 -7.34 -10.35 -30.54
CA GLN A 89 -7.29 -11.73 -31.05
C GLN A 89 -5.94 -12.10 -31.68
N CYS A 90 -5.24 -11.13 -32.30
CA CYS A 90 -3.90 -11.33 -32.83
C CYS A 90 -2.85 -11.57 -31.71
N GLU A 91 -3.06 -11.01 -30.52
CA GLU A 91 -2.09 -11.05 -29.42
C GLU A 91 -2.20 -12.32 -28.55
N ILE A 92 -3.37 -12.96 -28.53
CA ILE A 92 -3.64 -14.15 -27.70
C ILE A 92 -2.55 -15.24 -27.82
N PRO A 93 -2.09 -15.64 -29.02
CA PRO A 93 -1.09 -16.71 -29.15
C PRO A 93 0.23 -16.36 -28.45
N TYR A 94 0.74 -15.15 -28.67
CA TYR A 94 1.98 -14.70 -28.03
C TYR A 94 1.81 -14.49 -26.52
N GLN A 95 0.67 -13.89 -26.11
CA GLN A 95 0.37 -13.68 -24.69
C GLN A 95 0.30 -14.99 -23.90
N ARG A 96 -0.19 -16.08 -24.49
CA ARG A 96 -0.17 -17.41 -23.85
C ARG A 96 1.26 -17.91 -23.60
N ILE A 97 2.15 -17.75 -24.58
CA ILE A 97 3.56 -18.14 -24.42
C ILE A 97 4.22 -17.30 -23.31
N SER A 98 4.08 -15.97 -23.37
CA SER A 98 4.62 -15.06 -22.35
C SER A 98 4.09 -15.39 -20.95
N THR A 99 2.80 -15.69 -20.82
CA THR A 99 2.17 -16.09 -19.55
C THR A 99 2.76 -17.37 -18.98
N VAL A 100 3.00 -18.38 -19.81
CA VAL A 100 3.65 -19.62 -19.36
C VAL A 100 5.06 -19.34 -18.85
N TYR A 101 5.84 -18.50 -19.53
CA TYR A 101 7.17 -18.09 -19.07
C TYR A 101 7.13 -17.32 -17.75
N MET A 102 6.23 -16.34 -17.61
CA MET A 102 6.07 -15.58 -16.37
C MET A 102 5.69 -16.47 -15.17
N ILE A 103 4.70 -17.34 -15.32
CA ILE A 103 4.24 -18.24 -14.25
C ILE A 103 5.33 -19.26 -13.92
N SER A 104 5.89 -19.93 -14.93
CA SER A 104 6.94 -20.94 -14.71
C SER A 104 8.16 -20.33 -14.04
N GLY A 105 8.54 -19.11 -14.42
CA GLY A 105 9.63 -18.37 -13.81
C GLY A 105 9.41 -18.03 -12.33
N VAL A 106 8.22 -17.51 -11.99
CA VAL A 106 7.85 -17.24 -10.59
C VAL A 106 7.81 -18.54 -9.77
N VAL A 107 7.21 -19.61 -10.32
CA VAL A 107 7.17 -20.92 -9.66
C VAL A 107 8.58 -21.47 -9.47
N LEU A 108 9.47 -21.34 -10.45
CA LEU A 108 10.86 -21.78 -10.37
C LEU A 108 11.63 -21.02 -9.28
N VAL A 109 11.52 -19.69 -9.24
CA VAL A 109 12.13 -18.86 -8.17
C VAL A 109 11.60 -19.28 -6.80
N GLY A 110 10.29 -19.47 -6.67
CA GLY A 110 9.67 -19.93 -5.43
C GLY A 110 10.15 -21.31 -4.99
N ALA A 111 10.19 -22.27 -5.92
CA ALA A 111 10.64 -23.65 -5.65
C ALA A 111 12.11 -23.67 -5.22
N VAL A 112 13.00 -22.97 -5.92
CA VAL A 112 14.42 -22.88 -5.56
C VAL A 112 14.60 -22.17 -4.22
N ALA A 113 13.83 -21.10 -3.93
CA ALA A 113 13.88 -20.44 -2.64
C ALA A 113 13.47 -21.39 -1.49
N VAL A 114 12.43 -22.20 -1.70
CA VAL A 114 12.02 -23.22 -0.72
C VAL A 114 13.13 -24.26 -0.53
N VAL A 115 13.73 -24.79 -1.60
CA VAL A 115 14.83 -25.76 -1.51
C VAL A 115 16.02 -25.18 -0.74
N ILE A 116 16.46 -23.97 -1.09
CA ILE A 116 17.57 -23.28 -0.39
C ILE A 116 17.22 -23.10 1.08
N TYR A 117 16.01 -22.61 1.40
CA TYR A 117 15.54 -22.43 2.78
C TYR A 117 15.57 -23.73 3.59
N TRP A 118 15.17 -24.84 2.98
CA TRP A 118 15.16 -26.16 3.63
C TRP A 118 16.57 -26.72 3.88
N LEU A 119 17.50 -26.52 2.95
CA LEU A 119 18.87 -27.01 3.05
C LEU A 119 19.78 -26.10 3.90
N PHE A 120 19.40 -24.83 4.06
CA PHE A 120 20.20 -23.81 4.75
C PHE A 120 20.70 -24.23 6.15
N PRO A 121 19.87 -24.82 7.04
CA PRO A 121 20.33 -25.19 8.38
C PRO A 121 21.42 -26.27 8.35
N LEU A 122 21.31 -27.24 7.44
CA LEU A 122 22.30 -28.32 7.28
C LEU A 122 23.63 -27.75 6.77
N TRP A 123 23.55 -26.83 5.81
CA TRP A 123 24.72 -26.12 5.30
C TRP A 123 25.44 -25.35 6.40
N ASN A 124 24.71 -24.64 7.26
CA ASN A 124 25.29 -23.92 8.41
C ASN A 124 25.96 -24.85 9.43
N LEU A 125 25.32 -25.98 9.76
CA LEU A 125 25.90 -26.97 10.69
C LEU A 125 27.23 -27.52 10.16
N TRP A 126 27.23 -27.93 8.88
CA TRP A 126 28.41 -28.48 8.23
C TRP A 126 29.53 -27.44 8.08
N ARG A 127 29.22 -26.27 7.50
CA ARG A 127 30.20 -25.22 7.22
C ARG A 127 30.74 -24.55 8.49
N GLY A 128 29.93 -24.50 9.54
CA GLY A 128 30.31 -23.98 10.85
C GLY A 128 31.05 -24.99 11.73
N LYS A 129 31.15 -26.26 11.31
CA LYS A 129 31.66 -27.39 12.11
C LYS A 129 31.02 -27.42 13.52
N LEU A 130 29.71 -27.18 13.55
CA LEU A 130 28.96 -27.01 14.79
C LEU A 130 28.62 -28.38 15.39
N MET A 131 28.97 -28.57 16.66
CA MET A 131 28.67 -29.78 17.43
C MET A 131 27.53 -29.52 18.40
N LEU A 132 26.72 -30.53 18.70
CA LEU A 132 25.65 -30.42 19.69
C LEU A 132 26.28 -30.21 21.07
N LEU A 133 25.82 -29.19 21.80
CA LEU A 133 26.26 -28.99 23.18
C LEU A 133 25.49 -29.95 24.08
N SER A 134 26.18 -30.93 24.67
CA SER A 134 25.57 -31.92 25.55
C SER A 134 25.60 -31.48 27.02
N ALA A 135 24.71 -32.04 27.83
CA ALA A 135 24.72 -31.82 29.27
C ALA A 135 25.96 -32.44 29.95
N GLU A 136 26.63 -33.39 29.28
CA GLU A 136 27.86 -34.03 29.76
C GLU A 136 29.04 -33.07 29.66
N ASP A 137 29.09 -32.23 28.62
CA ASP A 137 30.19 -31.28 28.40
C ASP A 137 30.13 -30.08 29.36
N SER A 138 28.92 -29.58 29.69
CA SER A 138 28.74 -28.36 30.50
C SER A 138 27.36 -28.31 31.16
N PRO A 139 27.15 -29.05 32.28
CA PRO A 139 25.84 -29.18 32.92
C PRO A 139 25.28 -27.86 33.46
N GLU A 140 26.12 -27.02 34.07
CA GLU A 140 25.69 -25.71 34.60
C GLU A 140 25.18 -24.78 33.49
N LEU A 141 25.90 -24.74 32.36
CA LEU A 141 25.52 -23.93 31.21
C LEU A 141 24.19 -24.38 30.62
N MET A 142 23.98 -25.69 30.48
CA MET A 142 22.74 -26.24 29.92
C MET A 142 21.53 -25.97 30.81
N VAL A 143 21.67 -26.09 32.14
CA VAL A 143 20.60 -25.71 33.08
C VAL A 143 20.27 -24.23 32.95
N TYR A 144 21.29 -23.38 32.87
CA TYR A 144 21.09 -21.94 32.73
C TYR A 144 20.44 -21.56 31.39
N LEU A 145 20.84 -22.19 30.29
CA LEU A 145 20.21 -21.99 28.98
C LEU A 145 18.74 -22.43 28.96
N ALA A 146 18.40 -23.53 29.64
CA ALA A 146 17.03 -23.99 29.79
C ALA A 146 16.18 -22.98 30.58
N GLU A 147 16.75 -22.38 31.63
CA GLU A 147 16.10 -21.30 32.38
C GLU A 147 15.83 -20.06 31.51
N LEU A 148 16.82 -19.63 30.70
CA LEU A 148 16.63 -18.52 29.76
C LEU A 148 15.56 -18.84 28.71
N CYS A 149 15.48 -20.08 28.22
CA CYS A 149 14.43 -20.50 27.30
C CYS A 149 13.03 -20.41 27.93
N ARG A 150 12.91 -20.78 29.21
CA ARG A 150 11.68 -20.67 29.98
C ARG A 150 11.28 -19.22 30.20
N GLU A 151 12.22 -18.36 30.56
CA GLU A 151 12.01 -16.90 30.70
C GLU A 151 11.59 -16.24 29.38
N ALA A 152 12.20 -16.67 28.27
CA ALA A 152 11.87 -16.21 26.93
C ALA A 152 10.49 -16.71 26.43
N GLN A 153 9.84 -17.62 27.16
CA GLN A 153 8.55 -18.22 26.83
C GLN A 153 8.50 -18.77 25.39
N LEU A 154 9.56 -19.49 25.01
CA LEU A 154 9.63 -20.12 23.69
C LEU A 154 8.65 -21.31 23.63
N ALA A 155 7.89 -21.40 22.53
CA ALA A 155 6.95 -22.51 22.33
C ALA A 155 7.66 -23.87 22.23
N ARG A 156 8.90 -23.87 21.72
CA ARG A 156 9.79 -25.03 21.67
C ARG A 156 11.23 -24.56 21.93
N PRO A 157 11.99 -25.20 22.83
CA PRO A 157 13.38 -24.85 23.05
C PRO A 157 14.23 -25.18 21.81
N PRO A 158 15.19 -24.33 21.42
CA PRO A 158 16.12 -24.62 20.34
C PRO A 158 17.17 -25.64 20.77
N SER A 159 17.83 -26.27 19.80
CA SER A 159 19.04 -27.07 20.06
C SER A 159 20.25 -26.15 20.14
N PHE A 160 21.00 -26.20 21.24
CA PHE A 160 22.23 -25.44 21.38
C PHE A 160 23.39 -26.19 20.72
N VAL A 161 24.13 -25.48 19.88
CA VAL A 161 25.29 -26.01 19.17
C VAL A 161 26.49 -25.10 19.40
N CYS A 162 27.70 -25.66 19.39
CA CYS A 162 28.92 -24.92 19.70
C CYS A 162 29.99 -25.12 18.63
N ASN A 163 30.79 -24.07 18.39
CA ASN A 163 32.11 -24.21 17.76
C ASN A 163 33.17 -23.76 18.80
N PRO A 164 33.83 -24.73 19.48
CA PRO A 164 34.80 -24.44 20.54
C PRO A 164 36.01 -23.62 20.08
N PHE A 165 36.38 -23.74 18.81
CA PHE A 165 37.59 -23.11 18.27
C PHE A 165 37.37 -21.66 17.83
N ASN A 166 36.11 -21.19 17.76
CA ASN A 166 35.82 -19.82 17.43
C ASN A 166 35.91 -18.92 18.67
N GLN A 167 37.02 -18.19 18.81
CA GLN A 167 37.29 -17.29 19.93
C GLN A 167 36.55 -15.95 19.85
N ILE A 168 35.88 -15.64 18.72
CA ILE A 168 35.11 -14.41 18.58
C ILE A 168 33.84 -14.54 19.45
N ILE A 169 33.53 -13.55 20.28
CA ILE A 169 32.31 -13.53 21.10
C ILE A 169 31.10 -13.27 20.19
N THR A 170 30.40 -14.32 19.77
CA THR A 170 29.21 -14.23 18.92
C THR A 170 28.20 -15.33 19.24
N GLY A 171 26.92 -14.97 19.17
CA GLY A 171 25.80 -15.90 19.11
C GLY A 171 25.16 -15.86 17.72
N LEU A 172 24.49 -16.95 17.33
CA LEU A 172 23.69 -16.97 16.11
C LEU A 172 22.50 -17.92 16.24
N ALA A 173 21.28 -17.38 16.23
CA ALA A 173 20.06 -18.14 16.05
C ALA A 173 19.79 -18.45 14.56
N PHE A 174 19.65 -19.73 14.22
CA PHE A 174 19.33 -20.16 12.86
C PHE A 174 18.42 -21.37 12.78
N GLY A 175 17.87 -21.64 11.60
CA GLY A 175 17.02 -22.81 11.38
C GLY A 175 15.77 -22.52 10.55
N ARG A 176 14.80 -23.42 10.68
CA ARG A 176 13.54 -23.40 9.92
C ARG A 176 12.34 -23.65 10.83
N VAL A 177 11.14 -23.43 10.31
CA VAL A 177 9.91 -23.70 11.06
C VAL A 177 9.94 -25.13 11.62
N GLY A 178 9.83 -25.23 12.94
CA GLY A 178 9.84 -26.49 13.69
C GLY A 178 11.20 -27.04 14.10
N ARG A 179 12.33 -26.53 13.58
CA ARG A 179 13.69 -26.95 13.96
C ARG A 179 14.63 -25.74 14.01
N TYR A 180 14.94 -25.29 15.22
CA TYR A 180 15.77 -24.12 15.48
C TYR A 180 17.03 -24.49 16.26
N TYR A 181 18.11 -23.79 15.95
CA TYR A 181 19.43 -23.95 16.55
C TYR A 181 19.93 -22.60 17.05
N VAL A 182 20.66 -22.61 18.17
CA VAL A 182 21.40 -21.45 18.65
C VAL A 182 22.87 -21.84 18.72
N ALA A 183 23.68 -21.26 17.83
CA ALA A 183 25.12 -21.44 17.84
C ALA A 183 25.77 -20.50 18.86
N LEU A 184 26.58 -21.07 19.73
CA LEU A 184 27.43 -20.38 20.68
C LEU A 184 28.89 -20.55 20.25
N SER A 185 29.63 -19.44 20.13
CA SER A 185 31.07 -19.53 19.89
C SER A 185 31.83 -19.91 21.17
N GLY A 186 33.03 -20.48 21.04
CA GLY A 186 33.91 -20.73 22.19
C GLY A 186 34.16 -19.47 23.02
N GLY A 187 34.38 -18.32 22.37
CA GLY A 187 34.53 -17.03 23.06
C GLY A 187 33.28 -16.61 23.86
N LEU A 188 32.08 -16.91 23.35
CA LEU A 188 30.83 -16.66 24.08
C LEU A 188 30.66 -17.63 25.26
N VAL A 189 31.07 -18.89 25.12
CA VAL A 189 31.08 -19.85 26.24
C VAL A 189 32.05 -19.38 27.34
N THR A 190 33.23 -18.88 27.01
CA THR A 190 34.16 -18.29 28.00
C THR A 190 33.57 -17.04 28.68
N LEU A 191 32.71 -16.30 27.98
CA LEU A 191 32.01 -15.13 28.55
C LEU A 191 31.04 -15.53 29.67
N PHE A 192 30.49 -16.74 29.65
CA PHE A 192 29.62 -17.24 30.71
C PHE A 192 30.30 -17.19 32.09
N SER A 193 31.58 -17.56 32.15
CA SER A 193 32.36 -17.57 33.39
C SER A 193 32.97 -16.20 33.75
N THR A 194 33.20 -15.32 32.77
CA THR A 194 33.92 -14.04 32.97
C THR A 194 33.01 -12.82 33.11
N ASP A 195 31.88 -12.76 32.38
CA ASP A 195 30.86 -11.71 32.48
C ASP A 195 29.48 -12.29 32.15
N ARG A 196 28.90 -12.98 33.16
CA ARG A 196 27.61 -13.68 33.04
C ARG A 196 26.47 -12.75 32.61
N ALA A 197 26.53 -11.46 32.94
CA ALA A 197 25.53 -10.47 32.53
C ALA A 197 25.60 -10.17 31.03
N SER A 198 26.80 -9.98 30.48
CA SER A 198 26.98 -9.81 29.03
C SER A 198 26.65 -11.08 28.26
N PHE A 199 27.01 -12.26 28.78
CA PHE A 199 26.60 -13.55 28.22
C PHE A 199 25.07 -13.67 28.14
N ARG A 200 24.39 -13.41 29.26
CA ARG A 200 22.93 -13.45 29.36
C ARG A 200 22.27 -12.53 28.34
N ALA A 201 22.75 -11.30 28.21
CA ALA A 201 22.22 -10.32 27.25
C ALA A 201 22.34 -10.79 25.79
N ILE A 202 23.48 -11.39 25.42
CA ILE A 202 23.69 -11.92 24.05
C ILE A 202 22.77 -13.12 23.79
N VAL A 203 22.68 -14.07 24.73
CA VAL A 203 21.80 -15.24 24.55
C VAL A 203 20.34 -14.82 24.48
N LEU A 204 19.88 -13.93 25.35
CA LEU A 204 18.51 -13.40 25.29
C LEU A 204 18.24 -12.66 23.97
N HIS A 205 19.21 -11.96 23.40
CA HIS A 205 19.09 -11.39 22.04
C HIS A 205 18.85 -12.45 20.98
N GLU A 206 19.61 -13.55 21.00
CA GLU A 206 19.42 -14.66 20.06
C GLU A 206 18.05 -15.37 20.27
N LEU A 207 17.63 -15.55 21.52
CA LEU A 207 16.29 -16.09 21.84
C LEU A 207 15.17 -15.12 21.42
N ALA A 208 15.42 -13.81 21.43
CA ALA A 208 14.46 -12.81 20.98
C ALA A 208 14.15 -12.95 19.49
N HIS A 209 15.13 -13.30 18.65
CA HIS A 209 14.91 -13.62 17.24
C HIS A 209 13.98 -14.82 17.04
N LEU A 210 14.08 -15.84 17.90
CA LEU A 210 13.16 -17.00 17.90
C LEU A 210 11.76 -16.59 18.36
N ARG A 211 11.65 -15.81 19.44
CA ARG A 211 10.36 -15.33 19.96
C ARG A 211 9.62 -14.41 18.97
N ASN A 212 10.34 -13.58 18.23
CA ASN A 212 9.79 -12.71 17.18
C ASN A 212 9.48 -13.45 15.86
N ALA A 213 9.83 -14.74 15.76
CA ALA A 213 9.76 -15.54 14.54
C ALA A 213 10.56 -14.95 13.36
N ASP A 214 11.64 -14.21 13.65
CA ASP A 214 12.43 -13.51 12.62
C ASP A 214 13.47 -14.40 11.95
N VAL A 215 13.86 -15.51 12.59
CA VAL A 215 14.81 -16.48 12.05
C VAL A 215 14.29 -17.05 10.72
N SER A 216 13.06 -17.55 10.69
CA SER A 216 12.48 -18.14 9.48
C SER A 216 12.30 -17.11 8.35
N LYS A 217 11.85 -15.89 8.68
CA LYS A 217 11.72 -14.79 7.72
C LYS A 217 13.08 -14.41 7.13
N THR A 218 14.12 -14.34 7.96
CA THR A 218 15.49 -14.02 7.54
C THR A 218 16.01 -15.05 6.54
N TYR A 219 15.97 -16.34 6.91
CA TYR A 219 16.53 -17.36 6.02
C TYR A 219 15.71 -17.55 4.75
N PHE A 220 14.39 -17.34 4.82
CA PHE A 220 13.58 -17.33 3.59
C PHE A 220 13.91 -16.11 2.72
N ALA A 221 14.10 -14.92 3.29
CA ALA A 221 14.51 -13.71 2.57
C ALA A 221 15.87 -13.89 1.87
N ILE A 222 16.86 -14.45 2.57
CA ILE A 222 18.17 -14.80 2.00
C ILE A 222 18.02 -15.84 0.89
N ALA A 223 17.18 -16.87 1.10
CA ALA A 223 16.92 -17.89 0.10
C ALA A 223 16.24 -17.33 -1.16
N SER A 224 15.26 -16.42 -1.00
CA SER A 224 14.61 -15.73 -2.11
C SER A 224 15.59 -14.89 -2.93
N TRP A 225 16.53 -14.19 -2.28
CA TRP A 225 17.59 -13.46 -2.97
C TRP A 225 18.48 -14.39 -3.80
N TRP A 226 18.97 -15.49 -3.21
CA TRP A 226 19.82 -16.42 -3.94
C TRP A 226 19.07 -17.13 -5.06
N ALA A 227 17.82 -17.52 -4.85
CA ALA A 227 16.97 -18.07 -5.91
C ALA A 227 16.80 -17.08 -7.06
N PHE A 228 16.45 -15.82 -6.75
CA PHE A 228 16.35 -14.75 -7.74
C PHE A 228 17.65 -14.57 -8.54
N VAL A 229 18.81 -14.56 -7.86
CA VAL A 229 20.11 -14.43 -8.53
C VAL A 229 20.37 -15.62 -9.45
N ILE A 230 20.18 -16.85 -8.96
CA ILE A 230 20.55 -18.08 -9.68
C ILE A 230 19.64 -18.34 -10.87
N VAL A 231 18.32 -18.21 -10.72
CA VAL A 231 17.36 -18.62 -11.78
C VAL A 231 16.75 -17.47 -12.57
N ALA A 232 16.84 -16.22 -12.10
CA ALA A 232 16.36 -15.08 -12.87
C ALA A 232 17.52 -14.21 -13.39
N LEU A 233 18.37 -13.69 -12.49
CA LEU A 233 19.41 -12.73 -12.87
C LEU A 233 20.50 -13.34 -13.75
N VAL A 234 21.03 -14.52 -13.38
CA VAL A 234 22.07 -15.20 -14.18
C VAL A 234 21.55 -15.58 -15.57
N PRO A 235 20.38 -16.24 -15.72
CA PRO A 235 19.81 -16.50 -17.05
C PRO A 235 19.54 -15.24 -17.85
N PHE A 236 19.06 -14.17 -17.23
CA PHE A 236 18.89 -12.88 -17.91
C PHE A 236 20.22 -12.37 -18.49
N ILE A 237 21.31 -12.40 -17.72
CA ILE A 237 22.64 -11.96 -18.16
C ILE A 237 23.12 -12.84 -19.32
N VAL A 238 23.01 -14.16 -19.19
CA VAL A 238 23.49 -15.12 -20.22
C VAL A 238 22.70 -14.97 -21.52
N ILE A 239 21.36 -14.94 -21.45
CA ILE A 239 20.50 -14.84 -22.63
C ILE A 239 20.67 -13.48 -23.30
N SER A 240 20.79 -12.40 -22.53
CA SER A 240 21.03 -11.06 -23.09
C SER A 240 22.42 -10.98 -23.75
N ALA A 241 23.45 -11.60 -23.18
CA ALA A 241 24.78 -11.65 -23.79
C ALA A 241 24.77 -12.45 -25.12
N VAL A 242 24.07 -13.58 -25.17
CA VAL A 242 23.92 -14.37 -26.40
C VAL A 242 23.09 -13.60 -27.45
N GLY A 243 22.01 -12.95 -27.03
CA GLY A 243 21.16 -12.13 -27.90
C GLY A 243 21.93 -10.97 -28.54
N PHE A 244 22.75 -10.29 -27.73
CA PHE A 244 23.63 -9.20 -28.17
C PHE A 244 24.64 -9.67 -29.24
N VAL A 245 25.22 -10.87 -29.10
CA VAL A 245 26.14 -11.44 -30.09
C VAL A 245 25.43 -11.74 -31.41
N LYS A 246 24.18 -12.19 -31.37
CA LYS A 246 23.39 -12.53 -32.57
C LYS A 246 22.88 -11.29 -33.31
N ASN A 247 22.38 -10.30 -32.57
CA ASN A 247 21.84 -9.06 -33.09
C ASN A 247 22.44 -7.91 -32.27
N PRO A 248 23.47 -7.22 -32.78
CA PRO A 248 24.19 -6.19 -32.03
C PRO A 248 23.40 -4.87 -31.96
N ASP A 249 22.14 -4.92 -31.54
CA ASP A 249 21.40 -3.73 -31.14
C ASP A 249 21.80 -3.35 -29.70
N VAL A 250 22.86 -2.56 -29.62
CA VAL A 250 23.48 -2.10 -28.38
C VAL A 250 22.49 -1.29 -27.53
N LEU A 251 21.65 -0.46 -28.17
CA LEU A 251 20.80 0.48 -27.46
C LEU A 251 19.65 -0.24 -26.73
N LEU A 252 19.00 -1.19 -27.41
CA LEU A 252 17.93 -2.01 -26.84
C LEU A 252 18.42 -2.89 -25.68
N THR A 253 19.61 -3.47 -25.83
CA THR A 253 20.22 -4.33 -24.79
C THR A 253 20.61 -3.53 -23.55
N LEU A 254 21.22 -2.34 -23.73
CA LEU A 254 21.58 -1.46 -22.63
C LEU A 254 20.35 -0.93 -21.88
N ASP A 255 19.27 -0.58 -22.58
CA ASP A 255 18.02 -0.13 -21.97
C ASP A 255 17.43 -1.17 -21.00
N LYS A 256 17.53 -2.46 -21.30
CA LYS A 256 17.03 -3.49 -20.38
C LYS A 256 17.98 -3.80 -19.24
N ALA A 257 19.28 -3.82 -19.53
CA ALA A 257 20.30 -4.17 -18.56
C ALA A 257 20.28 -3.22 -17.36
N TRP A 258 20.14 -1.91 -17.57
CA TRP A 258 20.12 -0.95 -16.46
C TRP A 258 18.85 -1.07 -15.60
N ARG A 259 17.68 -1.36 -16.19
CA ARG A 259 16.42 -1.57 -15.45
C ARG A 259 16.53 -2.80 -14.54
N VAL A 260 17.04 -3.92 -15.06
CA VAL A 260 17.28 -5.13 -14.26
C VAL A 260 18.32 -4.88 -13.17
N LEU A 261 19.36 -4.09 -13.43
CA LEU A 261 20.33 -3.70 -12.42
C LEU A 261 19.67 -2.90 -11.28
N VAL A 262 18.82 -1.92 -11.60
CA VAL A 262 18.06 -1.14 -10.60
C VAL A 262 17.14 -2.05 -9.78
N MET A 263 16.48 -3.01 -10.43
CA MET A 263 15.60 -3.98 -9.77
C MET A 263 16.37 -4.92 -8.84
N ALA A 264 17.49 -5.48 -9.29
CA ALA A 264 18.37 -6.31 -8.46
C ALA A 264 18.93 -5.53 -7.26
N ALA A 265 19.32 -4.26 -7.47
CA ALA A 265 19.75 -3.37 -6.41
C ALA A 265 18.62 -3.12 -5.39
N LEU A 266 17.39 -2.87 -5.86
CA LEU A 266 16.23 -2.69 -4.99
C LEU A 266 15.95 -3.94 -4.14
N VAL A 267 15.96 -5.15 -4.73
CA VAL A 267 15.79 -6.41 -3.99
C VAL A 267 16.86 -6.53 -2.90
N PHE A 268 18.13 -6.28 -3.24
CA PHE A 268 19.23 -6.34 -2.27
C PHE A 268 19.09 -5.31 -1.14
N LEU A 269 18.71 -4.07 -1.46
CA LEU A 269 18.53 -3.02 -0.47
C LEU A 269 17.38 -3.33 0.49
N VAL A 270 16.27 -3.88 -0.01
CA VAL A 270 15.14 -4.32 0.81
C VAL A 270 15.53 -5.51 1.69
N LEU A 271 16.31 -6.46 1.18
CA LEU A 271 16.87 -7.56 1.97
C LEU A 271 17.72 -7.01 3.12
N ALA A 272 18.69 -6.14 2.83
CA ALA A 272 19.56 -5.55 3.83
C ALA A 272 18.76 -4.74 4.87
N ALA A 273 17.74 -4.01 4.44
CA ALA A 273 16.87 -3.27 5.35
C ALA A 273 16.02 -4.18 6.25
N THR A 274 15.53 -5.31 5.73
CA THR A 274 14.81 -6.34 6.51
C THR A 274 15.70 -6.93 7.60
N LEU A 275 16.95 -7.25 7.26
CA LEU A 275 17.93 -7.79 8.20
C LEU A 275 18.37 -6.78 9.26
N ARG A 276 18.42 -5.48 8.94
CA ARG A 276 18.68 -4.44 9.94
C ARG A 276 17.50 -4.21 10.88
N ALA A 277 16.27 -4.21 10.37
CA ALA A 277 15.07 -3.91 11.14
C ALA A 277 14.86 -4.89 12.30
N ARG A 278 15.08 -6.19 12.07
CA ARG A 278 14.90 -7.24 13.10
C ARG A 278 15.79 -7.06 14.33
N GLU A 279 16.98 -6.49 14.18
CA GLU A 279 17.94 -6.33 15.29
C GLU A 279 17.38 -5.38 16.36
N PHE A 280 16.70 -4.30 15.95
CA PHE A 280 16.10 -3.36 16.90
C PHE A 280 14.95 -3.98 17.71
N TYR A 281 14.16 -4.87 17.10
CA TYR A 281 13.08 -5.57 17.81
C TYR A 281 13.62 -6.63 18.77
N ALA A 282 14.72 -7.30 18.39
CA ALA A 282 15.41 -8.22 19.29
C ALA A 282 16.01 -7.45 20.49
N ASP A 283 16.69 -6.33 20.25
CA ASP A 283 17.26 -5.47 21.30
C ASP A 283 16.21 -5.04 22.34
N VAL A 284 15.07 -4.53 21.88
CA VAL A 284 14.00 -4.06 22.77
C VAL A 284 13.41 -5.22 23.57
N ARG A 285 13.25 -6.41 22.98
CA ARG A 285 12.74 -7.59 23.69
C ARG A 285 13.71 -8.06 24.77
N THR A 286 15.00 -8.10 24.46
CA THR A 286 16.07 -8.42 25.42
C THR A 286 16.02 -7.48 26.62
N ALA A 287 15.91 -6.17 26.38
CA ALA A 287 15.83 -5.19 27.46
C ALA A 287 14.57 -5.31 28.33
N ILE A 288 13.48 -5.86 27.79
CA ILE A 288 12.26 -6.17 28.56
C ILE A 288 12.50 -7.37 29.48
N TRP A 289 13.09 -8.46 28.96
CA TRP A 289 13.39 -9.65 29.77
C TRP A 289 14.39 -9.35 30.88
N GLU A 290 15.45 -8.60 30.57
CA GLU A 290 16.45 -8.15 31.54
C GLU A 290 15.91 -7.15 32.57
N ASN A 291 14.72 -6.56 32.34
CA ASN A 291 14.24 -5.36 33.05
C ASN A 291 15.27 -4.21 33.08
N SER A 292 16.23 -4.21 32.15
CA SER A 292 17.36 -3.29 32.08
C SER A 292 17.96 -3.26 30.68
N ALA A 293 18.38 -2.10 30.21
CA ALA A 293 19.12 -1.95 28.95
C ALA A 293 20.64 -2.03 29.15
N THR A 294 21.13 -1.95 30.40
CA THR A 294 22.54 -1.74 30.71
C THR A 294 23.48 -2.85 30.22
N PRO A 295 23.17 -4.15 30.42
CA PRO A 295 24.05 -5.23 29.96
C PRO A 295 24.21 -5.22 28.43
N LEU A 296 23.10 -5.03 27.70
CA LEU A 296 23.11 -4.96 26.25
C LEU A 296 23.85 -3.71 25.74
N LEU A 297 23.63 -2.54 26.35
CA LEU A 297 24.37 -1.32 26.00
C LEU A 297 25.88 -1.48 26.16
N ARG A 298 26.33 -2.20 27.20
CA ARG A 298 27.75 -2.50 27.40
C ARG A 298 28.32 -3.33 26.25
N VAL A 299 27.58 -4.32 25.77
CA VAL A 299 27.97 -5.14 24.61
C VAL A 299 28.00 -4.29 23.34
N LEU A 300 26.97 -3.49 23.08
CA LEU A 300 26.87 -2.64 21.89
C LEU A 300 28.01 -1.62 21.81
N ASN A 301 28.42 -1.03 22.93
CA ASN A 301 29.50 -0.04 22.98
C ASN A 301 30.89 -0.64 22.67
N ARG A 302 31.03 -1.97 22.71
CA ARG A 302 32.27 -2.68 22.34
C ARG A 302 32.32 -3.06 20.85
N LEU A 303 31.21 -2.91 20.11
CA LEU A 303 31.15 -3.25 18.69
C LEU A 303 31.82 -2.19 17.82
N ALA A 304 32.54 -2.64 16.79
CA ALA A 304 33.22 -1.76 15.86
C ALA A 304 32.24 -0.95 15.00
N MET A 305 32.58 0.32 14.77
CA MET A 305 31.77 1.25 13.97
C MET A 305 32.10 1.15 12.47
N PRO A 306 31.10 1.25 11.57
CA PRO A 306 31.36 1.33 10.14
C PRO A 306 32.08 2.63 9.78
N LYS A 307 33.23 2.52 9.12
CA LYS A 307 34.09 3.67 8.76
C LYS A 307 33.51 4.52 7.62
N LYS A 308 32.79 3.93 6.65
CA LYS A 308 32.26 4.65 5.46
C LYS A 308 30.72 4.70 5.43
N ARG A 309 30.14 5.77 4.85
CA ARG A 309 28.67 5.97 4.78
C ARG A 309 27.96 4.93 3.90
N TRP A 310 28.51 4.56 2.74
CA TRP A 310 27.88 3.58 1.83
C TRP A 310 27.84 2.17 2.43
N GLN A 311 28.81 1.83 3.29
CA GLN A 311 28.81 0.56 4.03
C GLN A 311 27.61 0.44 4.96
N ARG A 312 27.05 1.56 5.45
CA ARG A 312 25.85 1.55 6.28
C ARG A 312 24.61 1.07 5.51
N VAL A 313 24.59 1.25 4.20
CA VAL A 313 23.46 0.89 3.34
C VAL A 313 23.52 -0.59 2.95
N THR A 314 24.72 -1.16 2.78
CA THR A 314 24.93 -2.54 2.35
C THR A 314 25.14 -3.53 3.51
N GLN A 315 25.44 -3.06 4.71
CA GLN A 315 25.60 -3.92 5.89
C GLN A 315 24.26 -4.45 6.42
N PHE A 316 24.27 -5.72 6.85
CA PHE A 316 23.11 -6.39 7.43
C PHE A 316 22.86 -6.05 8.90
N HIS A 317 23.84 -5.47 9.59
CA HIS A 317 23.69 -5.00 10.97
C HIS A 317 23.61 -3.47 11.03
N PRO A 318 22.69 -2.92 11.85
CA PRO A 318 22.59 -1.47 12.03
C PRO A 318 23.71 -0.94 12.93
N ASN A 319 23.86 0.39 12.94
CA ASN A 319 24.85 1.08 13.76
C ASN A 319 24.63 0.79 15.27
N PRO A 320 25.65 0.36 16.03
CA PRO A 320 25.54 0.10 17.47
C PRO A 320 24.98 1.29 18.29
N HIS A 321 25.31 2.53 17.94
CA HIS A 321 24.73 3.70 18.63
C HIS A 321 23.24 3.89 18.35
N GLU A 322 22.78 3.57 17.13
CA GLU A 322 21.35 3.64 16.80
C GLU A 322 20.57 2.56 17.54
N ARG A 323 21.14 1.36 17.68
CA ARG A 323 20.60 0.29 18.52
C ARG A 323 20.47 0.75 19.98
N GLY A 324 21.54 1.30 20.55
CA GLY A 324 21.54 1.83 21.92
C GLY A 324 20.53 2.94 22.15
N ARG A 325 20.38 3.87 21.19
CA ARG A 325 19.37 4.95 21.28
C ARG A 325 17.94 4.41 21.23
N THR A 326 17.69 3.36 20.46
CA THR A 326 16.35 2.74 20.32
C THR A 326 15.89 2.06 21.60
N LEU A 327 16.82 1.60 22.44
CA LEU A 327 16.51 1.07 23.77
C LEU A 327 15.91 2.13 24.70
N ASN A 328 16.30 3.40 24.54
CA ASN A 328 15.76 4.52 25.33
C ASN A 328 14.52 5.15 24.66
N GLU A 329 14.49 5.22 23.33
CA GLU A 329 13.46 5.89 22.52
C GLU A 329 12.72 4.86 21.62
N THR A 330 11.80 4.09 22.20
CA THR A 330 11.07 3.04 21.43
C THR A 330 10.07 3.60 20.42
N ASP A 331 9.71 4.88 20.52
CA ASP A 331 8.83 5.57 19.57
C ASP A 331 9.40 5.62 18.15
N ARG A 332 10.73 5.56 18.02
CA ARG A 332 11.40 5.56 16.72
C ARG A 332 11.02 4.36 15.87
N LEU A 333 10.67 3.24 16.49
CA LEU A 333 10.19 2.02 15.82
C LEU A 333 8.80 2.17 15.18
N PHE A 334 8.06 3.22 15.51
CA PHE A 334 6.73 3.46 14.97
C PHE A 334 6.74 4.41 13.77
N ARG A 335 7.87 5.07 13.48
CA ARG A 335 7.98 6.08 12.43
C ARG A 335 8.05 5.43 11.05
N MET A 336 7.24 5.92 10.13
CA MET A 336 7.25 5.54 8.73
C MET A 336 8.47 6.17 8.02
N GLY A 337 9.35 5.34 7.47
CA GLY A 337 10.49 5.81 6.69
C GLY A 337 10.06 6.23 5.27
N LEU A 338 10.32 7.48 4.89
CA LEU A 338 9.94 7.99 3.56
C LEU A 338 10.59 7.19 2.42
N TRP A 339 11.85 6.79 2.59
CA TRP A 339 12.57 5.95 1.63
C TRP A 339 11.99 4.54 1.51
N ASP A 340 11.49 3.99 2.61
CA ASP A 340 10.83 2.68 2.60
C ASP A 340 9.52 2.75 1.82
N THR A 341 8.78 3.85 1.98
CA THR A 341 7.53 4.09 1.23
C THR A 341 7.76 4.37 -0.24
N LEU A 342 8.85 5.08 -0.58
CA LEU A 342 9.28 5.28 -1.97
C LEU A 342 9.69 3.95 -2.60
N GLY A 343 10.56 3.18 -1.94
CA GLY A 343 11.00 1.87 -2.43
C GLY A 343 9.85 0.88 -2.58
N PHE A 344 8.88 0.92 -1.66
CA PHE A 344 7.63 0.15 -1.77
C PHE A 344 6.81 0.56 -3.00
N GLY A 345 6.64 1.88 -3.22
CA GLY A 345 6.00 2.39 -4.43
C GLY A 345 6.71 1.90 -5.70
N ILE A 346 8.04 1.99 -5.77
CA ILE A 346 8.84 1.52 -6.92
C ILE A 346 8.60 0.03 -7.17
N ALA A 347 8.66 -0.80 -6.14
CA ALA A 347 8.41 -2.24 -6.26
C ALA A 347 7.01 -2.55 -6.82
N VAL A 348 5.98 -1.86 -6.32
CA VAL A 348 4.60 -2.00 -6.82
C VAL A 348 4.51 -1.50 -8.27
N GLY A 349 5.11 -0.35 -8.61
CA GLY A 349 5.09 0.21 -9.95
C GLY A 349 5.76 -0.67 -11.00
N ILE A 350 6.85 -1.36 -10.63
CA ILE A 350 7.52 -2.35 -11.49
C ILE A 350 6.64 -3.59 -11.69
N ALA A 351 6.02 -4.08 -10.62
CA ALA A 351 5.21 -5.28 -10.65
C ALA A 351 3.87 -5.07 -11.38
N ALA A 352 3.25 -3.88 -11.25
CA ALA A 352 1.88 -3.64 -11.65
C ALA A 352 1.59 -3.91 -13.14
N PRO A 353 2.38 -3.41 -14.12
CA PRO A 353 2.11 -3.68 -15.52
C PRO A 353 2.25 -5.16 -15.89
N ASN A 354 3.22 -5.86 -15.27
CA ASN A 354 3.45 -7.28 -15.53
C ASN A 354 2.33 -8.15 -14.94
N VAL A 355 1.87 -7.84 -13.73
CA VAL A 355 0.72 -8.52 -13.11
C VAL A 355 -0.56 -8.23 -13.89
N LEU A 356 -0.76 -7.00 -14.35
CA LEU A 356 -1.90 -6.63 -15.17
C LEU A 356 -1.91 -7.41 -16.49
N ALA A 357 -0.77 -7.52 -17.18
CA ALA A 357 -0.63 -8.35 -18.38
C ALA A 357 -0.91 -9.83 -18.10
N LEU A 358 -0.40 -10.37 -16.98
CA LEU A 358 -0.62 -11.75 -16.57
C LEU A 358 -2.10 -12.05 -16.28
N VAL A 359 -2.75 -11.22 -15.45
CA VAL A 359 -4.17 -11.32 -15.09
C VAL A 359 -5.03 -11.26 -16.34
N ASN A 360 -4.70 -10.34 -17.25
CA ASN A 360 -5.39 -10.19 -18.52
C ASN A 360 -5.34 -11.47 -19.37
N SER A 361 -4.15 -12.03 -19.55
CA SER A 361 -3.96 -13.24 -20.36
C SER A 361 -4.62 -14.49 -19.76
N LEU A 362 -4.56 -14.64 -18.43
CA LEU A 362 -5.17 -15.78 -17.73
C LEU A 362 -6.70 -15.80 -17.87
N LEU A 363 -7.34 -14.66 -17.66
CA LEU A 363 -8.79 -14.59 -17.64
C LEU A 363 -9.40 -14.59 -19.04
N TYR A 364 -8.69 -14.13 -20.07
CA TYR A 364 -9.07 -14.39 -21.48
C TYR A 364 -8.97 -15.86 -21.89
N SER A 365 -8.18 -16.66 -21.18
CA SER A 365 -8.08 -18.10 -21.44
C SER A 365 -9.21 -18.90 -20.80
N LEU A 366 -10.07 -18.27 -19.98
CA LEU A 366 -11.20 -18.91 -19.31
C LEU A 366 -12.52 -18.63 -20.06
N PRO A 367 -13.20 -19.65 -20.63
CA PRO A 367 -14.44 -19.47 -21.39
C PRO A 367 -15.68 -19.10 -20.55
N LEU A 368 -15.55 -19.03 -19.22
CA LEU A 368 -16.67 -18.91 -18.27
C LEU A 368 -17.03 -17.47 -17.90
N ILE A 369 -16.27 -16.47 -18.34
CA ILE A 369 -16.50 -15.06 -17.98
C ILE A 369 -16.97 -14.31 -19.24
N PRO A 370 -18.20 -13.77 -19.26
CA PRO A 370 -18.69 -12.98 -20.38
C PRO A 370 -17.73 -11.82 -20.70
N SER A 371 -17.41 -11.66 -21.99
CA SER A 371 -16.56 -10.58 -22.52
C SER A 371 -17.10 -9.18 -22.29
N ASP A 372 -18.37 -9.07 -21.88
CA ASP A 372 -19.13 -7.82 -21.83
C ASP A 372 -19.01 -7.09 -20.49
N LEU A 373 -18.18 -7.58 -19.56
CA LEU A 373 -17.80 -6.89 -18.32
C LEU A 373 -16.38 -6.32 -18.44
N PRO A 374 -16.20 -5.11 -19.01
CA PRO A 374 -14.89 -4.49 -19.24
C PRO A 374 -14.07 -4.21 -17.97
N ASP A 375 -14.65 -4.34 -16.77
CA ASP A 375 -14.03 -3.93 -15.52
C ASP A 375 -13.12 -4.97 -14.84
N TRP A 376 -13.24 -6.28 -15.09
CA TRP A 376 -12.57 -7.26 -14.20
C TRP A 376 -11.04 -7.25 -14.29
N GLN A 377 -10.45 -6.80 -15.40
CA GLN A 377 -8.99 -6.83 -15.63
C GLN A 377 -8.23 -5.95 -14.64
N THR A 378 -8.67 -4.70 -14.54
CA THR A 378 -8.08 -3.69 -13.66
C THR A 378 -8.42 -3.99 -12.21
N PHE A 379 -9.62 -4.49 -11.94
CA PHE A 379 -10.03 -4.97 -10.63
C PHE A 379 -9.20 -6.16 -10.14
N GLY A 380 -8.84 -7.11 -11.01
CA GLY A 380 -8.01 -8.27 -10.67
C GLY A 380 -6.60 -7.87 -10.21
N ALA A 381 -5.95 -6.96 -10.94
CA ALA A 381 -4.67 -6.40 -10.50
C ALA A 381 -4.81 -5.57 -9.22
N ALA A 382 -5.87 -4.75 -9.11
CA ALA A 382 -6.14 -3.95 -7.93
C ALA A 382 -6.41 -4.81 -6.68
N LEU A 383 -7.08 -5.96 -6.82
CA LEU A 383 -7.30 -6.96 -5.76
C LEU A 383 -6.00 -7.50 -5.16
N ILE A 384 -4.89 -7.48 -5.90
CA ILE A 384 -3.56 -7.90 -5.42
C ILE A 384 -2.84 -6.72 -4.76
N PHE A 385 -2.74 -5.58 -5.46
CA PHE A 385 -1.93 -4.46 -4.99
C PHE A 385 -2.60 -3.62 -3.90
N ALA A 386 -3.91 -3.44 -3.93
CA ALA A 386 -4.60 -2.60 -2.95
C ALA A 386 -4.51 -3.16 -1.52
N PRO A 387 -4.77 -4.46 -1.25
CA PRO A 387 -4.56 -5.00 0.10
C PRO A 387 -3.10 -4.92 0.52
N LEU A 388 -2.17 -5.12 -0.40
CA LEU A 388 -0.74 -5.01 -0.12
C LEU A 388 -0.36 -3.58 0.32
N ILE A 389 -0.75 -2.55 -0.46
CA ILE A 389 -0.49 -1.14 -0.15
C ILE A 389 -1.21 -0.74 1.15
N ALA A 390 -2.48 -1.13 1.30
CA ALA A 390 -3.26 -0.84 2.50
C ALA A 390 -2.61 -1.46 3.74
N VAL A 391 -2.20 -2.74 3.70
CA VAL A 391 -1.56 -3.40 4.84
C VAL A 391 -0.19 -2.80 5.15
N THR A 392 0.68 -2.57 4.17
CA THR A 392 2.05 -2.08 4.45
C THR A 392 2.07 -0.59 4.81
N ALA A 393 1.55 0.27 3.93
CA ALA A 393 1.54 1.72 4.14
C ALA A 393 0.48 2.12 5.17
N GLY A 394 -0.69 1.48 5.17
CA GLY A 394 -1.73 1.74 6.15
C GLY A 394 -1.31 1.30 7.55
N LEU A 395 -0.72 0.12 7.75
CA LEU A 395 -0.26 -0.27 9.09
C LEU A 395 0.85 0.66 9.60
N SER A 396 1.75 1.09 8.72
CA SER A 396 2.75 2.11 9.05
C SER A 396 2.09 3.43 9.49
N ALA A 397 1.06 3.87 8.77
CA ALA A 397 0.27 5.05 9.13
C ALA A 397 -0.46 4.88 10.48
N TRP A 398 -1.04 3.70 10.76
CA TRP A 398 -1.64 3.38 12.05
C TRP A 398 -0.61 3.46 13.18
N ARG A 399 0.56 2.82 13.01
CA ARG A 399 1.66 2.82 13.99
C ARG A 399 2.18 4.23 14.26
N THR A 400 2.48 5.00 13.21
CA THR A 400 2.99 6.38 13.34
C THR A 400 1.94 7.29 13.99
N THR A 401 0.67 7.19 13.58
CA THR A 401 -0.41 8.01 14.16
C THR A 401 -0.63 7.69 15.63
N PHE A 402 -0.65 6.40 15.98
CA PHE A 402 -0.78 5.95 17.36
C PHE A 402 0.33 6.51 18.25
N ALA A 403 1.60 6.40 17.82
CA ALA A 403 2.73 6.90 18.58
C ALA A 403 2.70 8.42 18.74
N ALA A 404 2.35 9.17 17.68
CA ALA A 404 2.22 10.62 17.73
C ALA A 404 1.14 11.06 18.73
N LEU A 405 -0.06 10.46 18.64
CA LEU A 405 -1.19 10.85 19.48
C LEU A 405 -0.99 10.52 20.96
N LEU A 406 -0.37 9.39 21.28
CA LEU A 406 -0.03 9.05 22.68
C LEU A 406 1.05 9.96 23.28
N GLN A 407 1.84 10.62 22.45
CA GLN A 407 2.82 11.62 22.88
C GLN A 407 2.26 13.05 22.90
N GLY A 408 0.97 13.23 22.61
CA GLY A 408 0.35 14.55 22.49
C GLY A 408 0.83 15.35 21.28
N GLN A 409 1.40 14.70 20.26
CA GLN A 409 1.87 15.32 19.03
C GLN A 409 0.86 15.14 17.90
N ALA A 410 0.83 16.09 16.97
CA ALA A 410 0.08 15.94 15.74
C ALA A 410 0.76 14.91 14.82
N PRO A 411 0.01 14.02 14.15
CA PRO A 411 0.56 13.06 13.21
C PRO A 411 0.98 13.74 11.89
N LEU A 412 2.13 14.42 11.91
CA LEU A 412 2.70 15.12 10.76
C LEU A 412 3.42 14.13 9.83
N GLY A 413 3.45 14.45 8.52
CA GLY A 413 4.25 13.72 7.53
C GLY A 413 3.61 12.47 6.90
N ILE A 414 2.46 11.99 7.40
CA ILE A 414 1.79 10.80 6.84
C ILE A 414 1.32 11.03 5.40
N GLY A 415 0.82 12.23 5.08
CA GLY A 415 0.48 12.57 3.69
C GLY A 415 1.71 12.55 2.77
N ARG A 416 2.87 13.04 3.25
CA ARG A 416 4.13 13.01 2.47
C ARG A 416 4.58 11.58 2.15
N ALA A 417 4.38 10.65 3.09
CA ALA A 417 4.61 9.23 2.82
C ALA A 417 3.71 8.70 1.68
N GLY A 418 2.46 9.18 1.59
CA GLY A 418 1.54 8.85 0.49
C GLY A 418 2.06 9.36 -0.86
N LEU A 419 2.61 10.58 -0.88
CA LEU A 419 3.31 11.08 -2.07
C LEU A 419 4.52 10.23 -2.42
N CYS A 420 5.33 9.80 -1.44
CA CYS A 420 6.47 8.92 -1.71
C CYS A 420 6.03 7.57 -2.31
N VAL A 421 4.94 6.96 -1.83
CA VAL A 421 4.36 5.76 -2.46
C VAL A 421 3.94 6.06 -3.90
N GLY A 422 3.26 7.17 -4.15
CA GLY A 422 2.81 7.54 -5.49
C GLY A 422 3.95 7.87 -6.46
N VAL A 423 4.93 8.66 -6.04
CA VAL A 423 6.16 8.93 -6.81
C VAL A 423 6.88 7.63 -7.12
N GLY A 424 6.98 6.74 -6.13
CA GLY A 424 7.59 5.43 -6.32
C GLY A 424 6.82 4.60 -7.35
N LEU A 425 5.49 4.54 -7.25
CA LEU A 425 4.63 3.82 -8.21
C LEU A 425 4.84 4.33 -9.63
N ILE A 426 4.82 5.65 -9.82
CA ILE A 426 5.05 6.29 -11.11
C ILE A 426 6.45 5.94 -11.64
N LEU A 427 7.51 6.16 -10.85
CA LEU A 427 8.89 5.80 -11.22
C LEU A 427 9.03 4.31 -11.57
N GLY A 428 8.36 3.44 -10.80
CA GLY A 428 8.34 2.00 -11.05
C GLY A 428 7.68 1.63 -12.37
N THR A 429 6.59 2.31 -12.76
CA THR A 429 5.95 2.08 -14.07
C THR A 429 6.87 2.45 -15.24
N PHE A 430 7.66 3.52 -15.11
CA PHE A 430 8.69 3.87 -16.10
C PHE A 430 9.84 2.85 -16.17
N LEU A 431 10.12 2.15 -15.06
CA LEU A 431 11.10 1.06 -15.03
C LEU A 431 10.56 -0.26 -15.62
N SER A 432 9.27 -0.37 -15.94
CA SER A 432 8.66 -1.59 -16.52
C SER A 432 8.89 -1.70 -18.04
N LEU A 433 8.82 -2.92 -18.60
CA LEU A 433 8.93 -3.18 -20.05
C LEU A 433 7.78 -2.58 -20.87
N SER A 434 6.63 -2.33 -20.25
CA SER A 434 5.44 -1.81 -20.94
C SER A 434 5.60 -0.38 -21.50
N PHE A 435 6.71 0.30 -21.18
CA PHE A 435 6.98 1.68 -21.59
C PHE A 435 7.80 1.82 -22.88
N ASP A 436 7.99 0.73 -23.65
CA ASP A 436 8.94 0.65 -24.77
C ASP A 436 8.57 1.39 -26.07
N ASN A 437 7.62 2.33 -26.05
CA ASN A 437 7.36 3.26 -27.17
C ASN A 437 8.47 4.33 -27.35
N ILE A 438 9.64 4.14 -26.72
CA ILE A 438 10.73 5.12 -26.57
C ILE A 438 11.51 5.37 -27.87
N LEU A 439 11.35 4.53 -28.90
CA LEU A 439 12.08 4.69 -30.16
C LEU A 439 11.59 5.87 -31.03
N VAL A 440 10.44 6.51 -30.71
CA VAL A 440 9.89 7.57 -31.57
C VAL A 440 9.82 8.94 -30.86
N ASN A 441 9.40 9.04 -29.58
CA ASN A 441 9.54 10.26 -28.77
C ASN A 441 9.18 10.02 -27.27
N PRO A 442 10.12 10.03 -26.31
CA PRO A 442 9.82 9.76 -24.90
C PRO A 442 9.05 10.88 -24.19
N LEU A 443 9.05 12.11 -24.72
CA LEU A 443 8.37 13.26 -24.09
C LEU A 443 6.84 13.15 -24.20
N PHE A 444 6.32 12.58 -25.29
CA PHE A 444 4.87 12.49 -25.55
C PHE A 444 4.13 11.59 -24.55
N PRO A 445 4.54 10.31 -24.34
CA PRO A 445 3.92 9.45 -23.33
C PRO A 445 4.04 10.03 -21.92
N PHE A 446 5.17 10.66 -21.61
CA PHE A 446 5.38 11.31 -20.31
C PHE A 446 4.38 12.44 -20.08
N VAL A 447 4.24 13.37 -21.02
CA VAL A 447 3.34 14.52 -20.92
C VAL A 447 1.87 14.09 -20.83
N LEU A 448 1.45 13.10 -21.62
CA LEU A 448 0.08 12.54 -21.55
C LEU A 448 -0.20 11.80 -20.23
N SER A 449 0.83 11.29 -19.55
CA SER A 449 0.71 10.63 -18.25
C SER A 449 0.67 11.59 -17.06
N LEU A 450 0.90 12.89 -17.25
CA LEU A 450 0.93 13.88 -16.16
C LEU A 450 -0.41 13.99 -15.41
N PRO A 451 -1.58 14.10 -16.07
CA PRO A 451 -2.86 14.15 -15.37
C PRO A 451 -3.07 12.91 -14.48
N TRP A 452 -2.80 11.72 -15.02
CA TRP A 452 -2.85 10.47 -14.26
C TRP A 452 -1.93 10.49 -13.05
N SER A 453 -0.68 10.90 -13.25
CA SER A 453 0.34 10.99 -12.19
C SER A 453 -0.12 11.91 -11.05
N LEU A 454 -0.71 13.07 -11.38
CA LEU A 454 -1.25 13.99 -10.39
C LEU A 454 -2.41 13.38 -9.60
N VAL A 455 -3.32 12.66 -10.27
CA VAL A 455 -4.45 11.97 -9.61
C VAL A 455 -3.94 10.85 -8.70
N VAL A 456 -2.95 10.05 -9.12
CA VAL A 456 -2.32 9.01 -8.28
C VAL A 456 -1.70 9.63 -7.02
N LEU A 457 -0.91 10.69 -7.19
CA LEU A 457 -0.23 11.38 -6.08
C LEU A 457 -1.24 11.96 -5.09
N MET A 458 -2.25 12.67 -5.58
CA MET A 458 -3.31 13.24 -4.75
C MET A 458 -4.11 12.16 -4.03
N SER A 459 -4.47 11.08 -4.74
CA SER A 459 -5.25 9.97 -4.17
C SER A 459 -4.49 9.29 -3.04
N LEU A 460 -3.21 8.96 -3.21
CA LEU A 460 -2.41 8.30 -2.18
C LEU A 460 -2.07 9.24 -1.00
N PHE A 461 -1.87 10.54 -1.27
CA PHE A 461 -1.73 11.55 -0.23
C PHE A 461 -2.99 11.63 0.66
N LEU A 462 -4.16 11.75 0.03
CA LEU A 462 -5.44 11.82 0.75
C LEU A 462 -5.77 10.49 1.44
N PHE A 463 -5.46 9.36 0.80
CA PHE A 463 -5.69 8.02 1.34
C PHE A 463 -4.94 7.77 2.66
N LEU A 464 -3.63 8.04 2.72
CA LEU A 464 -2.91 7.85 3.99
C LEU A 464 -3.32 8.89 5.06
N ARG A 465 -3.68 10.12 4.67
CA ARG A 465 -4.27 11.09 5.60
C ARG A 465 -5.62 10.60 6.13
N TRP A 466 -6.43 9.96 5.30
CA TRP A 466 -7.70 9.36 5.70
C TRP A 466 -7.48 8.21 6.70
N ILE A 467 -6.49 7.34 6.49
CA ILE A 467 -6.12 6.29 7.46
C ILE A 467 -5.69 6.89 8.80
N ALA A 468 -4.84 7.92 8.79
CA ALA A 468 -4.43 8.62 10.01
C ALA A 468 -5.63 9.26 10.74
N THR A 469 -6.53 9.86 9.97
CA THR A 469 -7.76 10.46 10.48
C THR A 469 -8.68 9.40 11.11
N GLY A 470 -8.87 8.26 10.44
CA GLY A 470 -9.58 7.10 10.99
C GLY A 470 -8.94 6.58 12.27
N THR A 471 -7.62 6.45 12.29
CA THR A 471 -6.86 6.06 13.49
C THR A 471 -7.14 7.00 14.66
N SER A 472 -7.11 8.31 14.41
CA SER A 472 -7.38 9.33 15.44
C SER A 472 -8.81 9.27 15.99
N ALA A 473 -9.79 8.88 15.15
CA ALA A 473 -11.18 8.75 15.54
C ALA A 473 -11.40 7.54 16.47
N TRP A 474 -10.75 6.42 16.13
CA TRP A 474 -10.84 5.13 16.82
C TRP A 474 -9.95 5.01 18.05
N LEU A 475 -8.98 5.92 18.25
CA LEU A 475 -7.99 5.84 19.34
C LEU A 475 -8.63 5.70 20.73
N ASP A 476 -9.64 6.52 21.05
CA ASP A 476 -10.28 6.51 22.37
C ASP A 476 -10.94 5.15 22.69
N VAL A 477 -11.55 4.54 21.68
CA VAL A 477 -12.19 3.22 21.78
C VAL A 477 -11.12 2.13 21.87
N MET A 478 -10.04 2.26 21.10
CA MET A 478 -8.94 1.30 21.03
C MET A 478 -8.19 1.20 22.35
N ILE A 479 -7.86 2.32 22.99
CA ILE A 479 -7.08 2.33 24.25
C ILE A 479 -7.86 1.65 25.40
N SER A 480 -9.19 1.73 25.35
CA SER A 480 -10.08 1.14 26.35
C SER A 480 -10.37 -0.35 26.08
N SER A 481 -9.73 -0.92 25.07
CA SER A 481 -9.89 -2.32 24.67
C SER A 481 -8.68 -3.15 25.09
N ARG A 482 -8.86 -4.48 25.16
CA ARG A 482 -7.78 -5.42 25.50
C ARG A 482 -6.67 -5.50 24.43
N SER A 483 -6.94 -5.09 23.20
CA SER A 483 -6.00 -5.23 22.09
C SER A 483 -6.38 -4.32 20.90
N PRO A 484 -5.40 -3.69 20.21
CA PRO A 484 -5.66 -2.84 19.05
C PRO A 484 -6.00 -3.62 17.77
N ARG A 485 -5.82 -4.96 17.78
CA ARG A 485 -5.85 -5.81 16.57
C ARG A 485 -7.13 -5.70 15.76
N LEU A 486 -8.26 -5.82 16.43
CA LEU A 486 -9.57 -5.76 15.77
C LEU A 486 -9.76 -4.45 14.99
N PHE A 487 -9.37 -3.32 15.59
CA PHE A 487 -9.62 -1.99 15.03
C PHE A 487 -8.75 -1.70 13.81
N TYR A 488 -7.44 -1.98 13.90
CA TYR A 488 -6.59 -1.78 12.73
C TYR A 488 -6.91 -2.82 11.65
N THR A 489 -7.26 -4.07 11.98
CA THR A 489 -7.62 -5.08 10.96
C THR A 489 -8.87 -4.67 10.20
N ILE A 490 -9.96 -4.27 10.88
CA ILE A 490 -11.17 -3.77 10.21
C ILE A 490 -10.85 -2.53 9.38
N GLY A 491 -10.07 -1.59 9.93
CA GLY A 491 -9.66 -0.39 9.22
C GLY A 491 -8.85 -0.68 7.95
N LEU A 492 -7.94 -1.66 8.01
CA LEU A 492 -7.12 -2.09 6.87
C LEU A 492 -7.94 -2.84 5.82
N VAL A 493 -8.92 -3.66 6.21
CA VAL A 493 -9.84 -4.32 5.27
C VAL A 493 -10.67 -3.27 4.52
N ILE A 494 -11.25 -2.31 5.23
CA ILE A 494 -12.02 -1.23 4.60
C ILE A 494 -11.11 -0.37 3.70
N ALA A 495 -9.90 -0.03 4.16
CA ALA A 495 -8.92 0.70 3.37
C ALA A 495 -8.53 -0.07 2.10
N SER A 496 -8.43 -1.40 2.17
CA SER A 496 -8.16 -2.26 1.02
C SER A 496 -9.31 -2.19 0.00
N VAL A 497 -10.56 -2.32 0.44
CA VAL A 497 -11.74 -2.24 -0.43
C VAL A 497 -11.82 -0.89 -1.14
N VAL A 498 -11.66 0.21 -0.42
CA VAL A 498 -11.62 1.56 -1.00
C VAL A 498 -10.50 1.67 -2.03
N LEU A 499 -9.31 1.18 -1.68
CA LEU A 499 -8.16 1.27 -2.56
C LEU A 499 -8.25 0.34 -3.79
N VAL A 500 -8.93 -0.81 -3.71
CA VAL A 500 -9.21 -1.68 -4.88
C VAL A 500 -9.96 -0.88 -5.92
N VAL A 501 -11.05 -0.22 -5.51
CA VAL A 501 -11.90 0.55 -6.42
C VAL A 501 -11.11 1.72 -7.02
N VAL A 502 -10.39 2.48 -6.19
CA VAL A 502 -9.59 3.61 -6.67
C VAL A 502 -8.47 3.16 -7.60
N LEU A 503 -7.72 2.11 -7.27
CA LEU A 503 -6.62 1.61 -8.11
C LEU A 503 -7.10 0.97 -9.40
N ALA A 504 -8.23 0.24 -9.39
CA ALA A 504 -8.81 -0.32 -10.60
C ALA A 504 -9.11 0.80 -11.61
N GLN A 505 -9.71 1.90 -11.14
CA GLN A 505 -10.00 3.05 -11.98
C GLN A 505 -8.74 3.79 -12.45
N LEU A 506 -7.73 3.92 -11.58
CA LEU A 506 -6.44 4.49 -11.97
C LEU A 506 -5.71 3.62 -13.00
N PHE A 507 -5.77 2.29 -12.90
CA PHE A 507 -5.20 1.40 -13.89
C PHE A 507 -5.95 1.46 -15.22
N LEU A 508 -7.28 1.57 -15.19
CA LEU A 508 -8.10 1.76 -16.38
C LEU A 508 -7.72 3.06 -17.11
N PHE A 509 -7.62 4.16 -16.37
CA PHE A 509 -7.19 5.45 -16.91
C PHE A 509 -5.79 5.37 -17.53
N HIS A 510 -4.85 4.71 -16.84
CA HIS A 510 -3.49 4.51 -17.35
C HIS A 510 -3.48 3.70 -18.65
N GLN A 511 -4.20 2.57 -18.68
CA GLN A 511 -4.30 1.72 -19.87
C GLN A 511 -4.82 2.50 -21.08
N VAL A 512 -5.87 3.28 -20.89
CA VAL A 512 -6.46 4.09 -21.96
C VAL A 512 -5.47 5.15 -22.46
N ALA A 513 -4.79 5.87 -21.56
CA ALA A 513 -3.77 6.83 -21.95
C ALA A 513 -2.63 6.17 -22.76
N THR A 514 -2.18 4.99 -22.34
CA THR A 514 -1.15 4.22 -23.06
C THR A 514 -1.64 3.66 -24.40
N ALA A 515 -2.92 3.29 -24.51
CA ALA A 515 -3.49 2.74 -25.74
C ALA A 515 -3.65 3.77 -26.86
N ILE A 516 -3.86 5.05 -26.51
CA ILE A 516 -3.99 6.14 -27.49
C ILE A 516 -2.62 6.59 -28.01
N THR A 517 -1.57 6.44 -27.20
CA THR A 517 -0.21 6.95 -27.49
C THR A 517 0.35 6.52 -28.85
N PRO A 518 0.24 5.25 -29.32
CA PRO A 518 0.78 4.82 -30.61
C PRO A 518 0.09 5.46 -31.83
N PHE A 519 -1.10 6.04 -31.66
CA PHE A 519 -1.86 6.67 -32.74
C PHE A 519 -1.50 8.15 -32.94
N LEU A 520 -0.61 8.70 -32.11
CA LEU A 520 -0.18 10.10 -32.18
C LEU A 520 1.23 10.16 -32.76
N SER A 521 1.39 10.72 -33.97
CA SER A 521 2.65 10.67 -34.72
C SER A 521 3.27 12.03 -35.00
N THR A 522 2.53 13.13 -34.79
CA THR A 522 2.98 14.51 -35.01
C THR A 522 2.75 15.41 -33.78
N PRO A 523 3.44 16.55 -33.64
CA PRO A 523 3.17 17.52 -32.58
C PRO A 523 1.75 18.11 -32.58
N PHE A 524 1.12 18.20 -33.76
CA PHE A 524 -0.28 18.63 -33.89
C PHE A 524 -1.25 17.57 -33.32
N ASP A 525 -0.88 16.29 -33.39
CA ASP A 525 -1.62 15.20 -32.74
C ASP A 525 -1.56 15.27 -31.21
N LEU A 526 -0.66 16.05 -30.60
CA LEU A 526 -0.63 16.20 -29.14
C LEU A 526 -1.90 16.89 -28.62
N LEU A 527 -2.36 17.95 -29.31
CA LEU A 527 -3.57 18.67 -28.91
C LEU A 527 -4.83 17.81 -29.10
N ILE A 528 -4.90 17.09 -30.22
CA ILE A 528 -5.97 16.13 -30.52
C ILE A 528 -5.94 14.96 -29.53
N GLY A 529 -4.74 14.46 -29.20
CA GLY A 529 -4.52 13.41 -28.20
C GLY A 529 -4.95 13.85 -26.80
N PHE A 530 -4.63 15.08 -26.40
CA PHE A 530 -5.13 15.66 -25.14
C PHE A 530 -6.65 15.78 -25.12
N ALA A 531 -7.26 16.30 -26.20
CA ALA A 531 -8.71 16.40 -26.32
C ALA A 531 -9.38 15.01 -26.28
N GLY A 532 -8.82 14.03 -26.99
CA GLY A 532 -9.27 12.64 -26.99
C GLY A 532 -9.14 11.99 -25.62
N VAL A 533 -8.01 12.16 -24.93
CA VAL A 533 -7.80 11.68 -23.56
C VAL A 533 -8.82 12.32 -22.62
N ILE A 534 -9.06 13.63 -22.70
CA ILE A 534 -10.05 14.32 -21.86
C ILE A 534 -11.46 13.78 -22.11
N VAL A 535 -11.89 13.67 -23.38
CA VAL A 535 -13.22 13.18 -23.73
C VAL A 535 -13.41 11.73 -23.26
N ILE A 536 -12.45 10.86 -23.53
CA ILE A 536 -12.51 9.46 -23.09
C ILE A 536 -12.47 9.38 -21.56
N SER A 537 -11.68 10.23 -20.90
CA SER A 537 -11.66 10.33 -19.43
C SER A 537 -13.02 10.71 -18.86
N ILE A 538 -13.74 11.65 -19.47
CA ILE A 538 -15.08 12.04 -19.05
C ILE A 538 -16.05 10.86 -19.20
N LEU A 539 -15.98 10.13 -20.33
CA LEU A 539 -16.80 8.94 -20.55
C LEU A 539 -16.51 7.85 -19.52
N LEU A 540 -15.23 7.62 -19.20
CA LEU A 540 -14.82 6.65 -18.17
C LEU A 540 -15.27 7.07 -16.78
N ILE A 541 -15.25 8.37 -16.45
CA ILE A 541 -15.78 8.88 -15.17
C ILE A 541 -17.27 8.59 -15.08
N ILE A 542 -18.05 8.78 -16.15
CA ILE A 542 -19.49 8.48 -16.15
C ILE A 542 -19.72 6.98 -15.89
N ASP A 543 -18.97 6.10 -16.56
CA ASP A 543 -19.04 4.65 -16.34
C ASP A 543 -18.64 4.27 -14.90
N THR A 544 -17.56 4.89 -14.40
CA THR A 544 -17.07 4.74 -13.01
C THR A 544 -18.16 5.12 -12.00
N LEU A 545 -18.90 6.21 -12.25
CA LEU A 545 -19.98 6.66 -11.36
C LEU A 545 -21.16 5.67 -11.32
N LEU A 546 -21.30 4.78 -12.31
CA LEU A 546 -22.31 3.73 -12.31
C LEU A 546 -21.84 2.44 -11.61
N SER A 547 -20.54 2.33 -11.30
CA SER A 547 -19.95 1.17 -10.65
C SER A 547 -20.42 1.02 -9.19
N PRO A 548 -20.95 -0.15 -8.78
CA PRO A 548 -21.31 -0.41 -7.38
C PRO A 548 -20.14 -0.25 -6.41
N GLY A 549 -18.91 -0.53 -6.87
CA GLY A 549 -17.71 -0.40 -6.05
C GLY A 549 -17.46 1.04 -5.61
N VAL A 550 -17.76 2.02 -6.45
CA VAL A 550 -17.55 3.45 -6.14
C VAL A 550 -18.50 3.93 -5.05
N LEU A 551 -19.76 3.49 -5.08
CA LEU A 551 -20.70 3.75 -4.00
C LEU A 551 -20.20 3.19 -2.66
N VAL A 552 -19.74 1.94 -2.65
CA VAL A 552 -19.16 1.31 -1.45
C VAL A 552 -17.94 2.09 -0.96
N ALA A 553 -17.04 2.48 -1.87
CA ALA A 553 -15.86 3.25 -1.52
C ALA A 553 -16.22 4.60 -0.87
N PHE A 554 -17.15 5.36 -1.47
CA PHE A 554 -17.59 6.65 -0.92
C PHE A 554 -18.28 6.52 0.44
N VAL A 555 -19.12 5.49 0.62
CA VAL A 555 -19.75 5.21 1.93
C VAL A 555 -18.68 4.89 2.97
N CYS A 556 -17.70 4.04 2.63
CA CYS A 556 -16.62 3.67 3.54
C CYS A 556 -15.78 4.90 4.00
N LEU A 557 -15.58 5.91 3.14
CA LEU A 557 -14.79 7.10 3.48
C LEU A 557 -15.34 7.84 4.72
N TRP A 558 -16.65 8.02 4.83
CA TRP A 558 -17.25 8.69 5.99
C TRP A 558 -17.73 7.71 7.06
N ALA A 559 -18.23 6.53 6.68
CA ALA A 559 -18.84 5.59 7.61
C ALA A 559 -17.81 5.04 8.59
N PHE A 560 -16.61 4.64 8.12
CA PHE A 560 -15.62 4.01 9.00
C PHE A 560 -15.13 4.93 10.13
N PRO A 561 -14.70 6.19 9.89
CA PRO A 561 -14.26 7.06 10.99
C PRO A 561 -15.43 7.51 11.88
N LEU A 562 -16.61 7.78 11.32
CA LEU A 562 -17.77 8.28 12.08
C LEU A 562 -18.47 7.18 12.88
N ALA A 563 -18.31 5.91 12.50
CA ALA A 563 -18.85 4.77 13.23
C ALA A 563 -18.44 4.78 14.71
N THR A 564 -17.26 5.31 15.05
CA THR A 564 -16.76 5.48 16.43
C THR A 564 -17.76 6.14 17.38
N TRP A 565 -18.68 6.97 16.87
CA TRP A 565 -19.75 7.59 17.65
C TRP A 565 -20.60 6.57 18.43
N PHE A 566 -20.89 5.41 17.85
CA PHE A 566 -21.71 4.37 18.47
C PHE A 566 -21.01 3.67 19.65
N TRP A 567 -19.67 3.61 19.64
CA TRP A 567 -18.90 2.93 20.68
C TRP A 567 -18.43 3.86 21.80
N ARG A 568 -18.23 5.17 21.53
CA ARG A 568 -17.76 6.14 22.54
C ARG A 568 -18.61 6.20 23.81
N LYS A 569 -19.94 6.02 23.71
CA LYS A 569 -20.84 6.06 24.88
C LYS A 569 -20.64 4.89 25.85
N LYS A 570 -20.08 3.77 25.39
CA LYS A 570 -19.86 2.55 26.19
C LYS A 570 -18.53 2.55 26.96
N VAL A 571 -17.66 3.54 26.72
CA VAL A 571 -16.25 3.56 27.20
C VAL A 571 -16.07 4.14 28.62
N LYS A 572 -17.13 4.17 29.45
CA LYS A 572 -17.05 4.77 30.81
C LYS A 572 -16.20 3.98 31.82
N THR A 573 -15.74 2.76 31.51
CA THR A 573 -14.92 1.94 32.40
C THR A 573 -13.46 1.89 31.93
N GLN A 574 -12.54 2.44 32.75
CA GLN A 574 -11.08 2.47 32.56
C GLN A 574 -10.44 1.08 32.66
N ALA A 575 -10.75 0.17 31.73
CA ALA A 575 -10.11 -1.14 31.67
C ALA A 575 -8.97 -1.14 30.62
N GLY A 576 -7.73 -1.00 31.10
CA GLY A 576 -6.57 -1.74 30.58
C GLY A 576 -5.84 -1.20 29.34
N SER A 577 -4.94 -0.22 29.54
CA SER A 577 -3.94 0.19 28.54
C SER A 577 -2.59 -0.50 28.67
N HIS A 578 -2.51 -1.62 29.42
CA HIS A 578 -1.25 -2.35 29.65
C HIS A 578 -0.57 -2.82 28.37
N TRP A 579 -1.32 -2.99 27.27
CA TRP A 579 -0.72 -3.40 25.99
C TRP A 579 0.04 -2.27 25.28
N ALA A 580 -0.28 -1.00 25.57
CA ALA A 580 0.25 0.17 24.83
C ALA A 580 1.67 0.58 25.25
N PHE A 581 2.06 0.29 26.50
CA PHE A 581 3.34 0.68 27.09
C PHE A 581 4.15 -0.53 27.53
N LEU A 582 5.47 -0.37 27.56
CA LEU A 582 6.39 -1.33 28.16
C LEU A 582 6.45 -1.10 29.67
N GLY A 583 6.08 -2.11 30.45
CA GLY A 583 6.08 -2.07 31.91
C GLY A 583 4.79 -1.51 32.53
N THR A 584 4.72 -1.52 33.87
CA THR A 584 3.62 -0.92 34.63
C THR A 584 3.76 0.60 34.62
N SER A 585 3.27 1.25 33.57
CA SER A 585 3.06 2.69 33.57
C SER A 585 1.92 3.01 34.54
N SER A 586 2.24 3.60 35.68
CA SER A 586 1.26 4.16 36.63
C SER A 586 0.70 5.51 36.17
N GLN A 587 1.22 6.09 35.09
CA GLN A 587 0.70 7.35 34.57
C GLN A 587 -0.61 7.13 33.81
N PRO A 588 -1.69 7.83 34.17
CA PRO A 588 -2.94 7.78 33.43
C PRO A 588 -2.70 8.37 32.03
N ILE A 589 -3.22 7.70 31.00
CA ILE A 589 -3.17 8.22 29.63
C ILE A 589 -4.04 9.46 29.57
N VAL A 590 -3.43 10.63 29.48
CA VAL A 590 -4.12 11.89 29.20
C VAL A 590 -4.16 12.06 27.68
N LEU A 591 -5.27 11.65 27.08
CA LEU A 591 -5.51 11.92 25.66
C LEU A 591 -5.79 13.42 25.46
N PRO A 592 -5.34 14.02 24.35
CA PRO A 592 -5.72 15.38 24.00
C PRO A 592 -7.25 15.51 24.00
N ARG A 593 -7.79 16.58 24.58
CA ARG A 593 -9.24 16.81 24.62
C ARG A 593 -9.78 16.92 23.19
N GLN A 594 -10.54 15.92 22.75
CA GLN A 594 -11.12 15.89 21.41
C GLN A 594 -12.52 16.51 21.43
N GLU A 595 -12.80 17.41 20.47
CA GLU A 595 -14.15 17.99 20.28
C GLU A 595 -15.18 16.88 19.96
N PRO A 596 -16.44 17.01 20.43
CA PRO A 596 -17.48 16.01 20.21
C PRO A 596 -17.96 16.01 18.75
N PHE A 597 -18.41 14.84 18.27
CA PHE A 597 -19.00 14.72 16.93
C PHE A 597 -20.37 15.39 16.86
N ARG A 598 -20.67 16.01 15.71
CA ARG A 598 -21.93 16.72 15.44
C ARG A 598 -22.75 16.04 14.35
N LEU A 599 -22.95 14.72 14.48
CA LEU A 599 -23.62 13.90 13.46
C LEU A 599 -25.07 14.34 13.20
N ARG A 600 -25.78 14.78 14.23
CA ARG A 600 -27.17 15.29 14.12
C ARG A 600 -27.28 16.52 13.22
N PHE A 601 -26.30 17.42 13.31
CA PHE A 601 -26.27 18.63 12.48
C PHE A 601 -26.06 18.27 11.00
N ALA A 602 -25.10 17.38 10.72
CA ALA A 602 -24.85 16.88 9.37
C ALA A 602 -26.08 16.16 8.76
N LEU A 603 -26.74 15.31 9.55
CA LEU A 603 -27.98 14.64 9.14
C LEU A 603 -29.08 15.65 8.78
N THR A 604 -29.29 16.65 9.64
CA THR A 604 -30.34 17.67 9.45
C THR A 604 -30.09 18.47 8.18
N LEU A 605 -28.85 18.91 7.94
CA LEU A 605 -28.54 19.70 6.76
C LEU A 605 -28.66 18.88 5.46
N GLY A 606 -28.27 17.60 5.49
CA GLY A 606 -28.47 16.68 4.37
C GLY A 606 -29.95 16.52 4.02
N LEU A 607 -30.81 16.29 5.03
CA LEU A 607 -32.26 16.17 4.83
C LEU A 607 -32.87 17.46 4.25
N VAL A 608 -32.52 18.62 4.81
CA VAL A 608 -33.02 19.92 4.32
C VAL A 608 -32.56 20.16 2.88
N GLY A 609 -31.28 19.91 2.57
CA GLY A 609 -30.77 20.05 1.20
C GLY A 609 -31.49 19.14 0.20
N GLY A 610 -31.81 17.90 0.60
CA GLY A 610 -32.59 16.97 -0.22
C GLY A 610 -34.03 17.43 -0.45
N LEU A 611 -34.72 17.95 0.58
CA LEU A 611 -36.09 18.46 0.45
C LEU A 611 -36.18 19.72 -0.42
N VAL A 612 -35.19 20.62 -0.31
CA VAL A 612 -35.08 21.81 -1.17
C VAL A 612 -34.93 21.37 -2.63
N PHE A 613 -34.07 20.39 -2.91
CA PHE A 613 -33.95 19.84 -4.26
C PHE A 613 -35.26 19.25 -4.76
N CYS A 614 -35.97 18.45 -3.97
CA CYS A 614 -37.25 17.85 -4.39
C CYS A 614 -38.28 18.93 -4.77
N SER A 615 -38.31 20.02 -4.01
CA SER A 615 -39.20 21.16 -4.29
C SER A 615 -38.81 21.88 -5.58
N LEU A 616 -37.52 22.14 -5.79
CA LEU A 616 -37.00 22.75 -7.02
C LEU A 616 -37.23 21.85 -8.24
N PHE A 617 -36.96 20.56 -8.11
CA PHE A 617 -37.12 19.58 -9.17
C PHE A 617 -38.59 19.48 -9.60
N LEU A 618 -39.53 19.46 -8.65
CA LEU A 618 -40.96 19.49 -8.96
C LEU A 618 -41.35 20.75 -9.76
N VAL A 619 -40.85 21.93 -9.38
CA VAL A 619 -41.13 23.18 -10.10
C VAL A 619 -40.55 23.15 -11.51
N ILE A 620 -39.30 22.68 -11.66
CA ILE A 620 -38.62 22.54 -12.95
C ILE A 620 -39.37 21.54 -13.84
N ASP A 621 -39.81 20.42 -13.30
CA ASP A 621 -40.50 19.37 -14.04
C ASP A 621 -41.89 19.82 -14.48
N ILE A 622 -42.65 20.51 -13.63
CA ILE A 622 -43.92 21.16 -14.02
C ILE A 622 -43.66 22.20 -15.13
N GLY A 623 -42.66 23.06 -14.97
CA GLY A 623 -42.30 24.06 -15.97
C GLY A 623 -41.90 23.43 -17.31
N TRP A 624 -41.17 22.32 -17.28
CA TRP A 624 -40.78 21.54 -18.45
C TRP A 624 -41.99 20.96 -19.18
N HIS A 625 -42.95 20.38 -18.45
CA HIS A 625 -44.18 19.84 -18.99
C HIS A 625 -45.09 20.93 -19.61
N LEU A 626 -45.07 22.14 -19.05
CA LEU A 626 -45.84 23.28 -19.55
C LEU A 626 -45.19 24.00 -20.74
N SER A 627 -43.85 24.06 -20.78
CA SER A 627 -43.12 24.88 -21.76
C SER A 627 -42.66 24.11 -23.00
N VAL A 628 -42.48 22.79 -22.90
CA VAL A 628 -41.92 21.96 -23.98
C VAL A 628 -43.00 21.04 -24.59
N PRO A 629 -43.29 21.15 -25.90
CA PRO A 629 -44.24 20.27 -26.58
C PRO A 629 -43.90 18.78 -26.42
N ALA A 630 -44.92 17.93 -26.30
CA ALA A 630 -44.74 16.48 -26.08
C ALA A 630 -43.87 15.80 -27.16
N ALA A 631 -43.96 16.26 -28.41
CA ALA A 631 -43.16 15.75 -29.53
C ALA A 631 -41.64 15.99 -29.35
N SER A 632 -41.25 17.11 -28.75
CA SER A 632 -39.84 17.44 -28.47
C SER A 632 -39.33 16.74 -27.22
N ARG A 633 -40.21 16.53 -26.21
CA ARG A 633 -39.86 15.82 -24.96
C ARG A 633 -39.44 14.37 -25.16
N GLY A 634 -40.01 13.70 -26.17
CA GLY A 634 -39.67 12.31 -26.51
C GLY A 634 -38.35 12.13 -27.27
N THR A 635 -37.69 13.22 -27.69
CA THR A 635 -36.41 13.12 -28.39
C THR A 635 -35.29 12.74 -27.42
N VAL A 636 -34.42 11.80 -27.83
CA VAL A 636 -33.31 11.28 -27.00
C VAL A 636 -32.43 12.40 -26.46
N LEU A 637 -32.17 13.43 -27.28
CA LEU A 637 -31.34 14.58 -26.91
C LEU A 637 -31.95 15.38 -25.75
N PHE A 638 -33.22 15.79 -25.85
CA PHE A 638 -33.87 16.60 -24.81
C PHE A 638 -34.09 15.81 -23.52
N ALA A 639 -34.48 14.53 -23.61
CA ALA A 639 -34.62 13.67 -22.45
C ALA A 639 -33.28 13.47 -21.71
N SER A 640 -32.18 13.27 -22.45
CA SER A 640 -30.85 13.16 -21.86
C SER A 640 -30.40 14.46 -21.19
N LEU A 641 -30.59 15.61 -21.85
CA LEU A 641 -30.25 16.93 -21.28
C LEU A 641 -31.00 17.21 -19.98
N PHE A 642 -32.31 16.91 -19.94
CA PHE A 642 -33.10 17.06 -18.73
C PHE A 642 -32.58 16.14 -17.62
N PHE A 643 -32.35 14.85 -17.90
CA PHE A 643 -31.84 13.88 -16.94
C PHE A 643 -30.48 14.29 -16.34
N TYR A 644 -29.49 14.59 -17.20
CA TYR A 644 -28.16 15.00 -16.74
C TYR A 644 -28.16 16.37 -16.05
N GLY A 645 -29.02 17.30 -16.49
CA GLY A 645 -29.20 18.60 -15.82
C GLY A 645 -29.67 18.45 -14.37
N ASN A 646 -30.59 17.52 -14.11
CA ASN A 646 -31.05 17.23 -12.74
C ASN A 646 -29.98 16.56 -11.88
N ILE A 647 -29.17 15.66 -12.46
CA ILE A 647 -28.01 15.07 -11.75
C ILE A 647 -27.01 16.16 -11.36
N ILE A 648 -26.70 17.09 -12.26
CA ILE A 648 -25.77 18.20 -11.98
C ILE A 648 -26.33 19.09 -10.86
N LEU A 649 -27.62 19.44 -10.91
CA LEU A 649 -28.27 20.23 -9.85
C LEU A 649 -28.21 19.52 -8.49
N ALA A 650 -28.49 18.21 -8.46
CA ALA A 650 -28.39 17.40 -7.25
C ALA A 650 -26.94 17.36 -6.71
N ALA A 651 -25.95 17.19 -7.59
CA ALA A 651 -24.54 17.18 -7.21
C ALA A 651 -24.11 18.53 -6.60
N LEU A 652 -24.53 19.65 -7.19
CA LEU A 652 -24.25 21.00 -6.69
C LEU A 652 -24.82 21.22 -5.28
N LEU A 653 -26.08 20.83 -5.03
CA LEU A 653 -26.69 20.98 -3.70
C LEU A 653 -26.05 20.06 -2.65
N GLN A 654 -25.68 18.83 -3.01
CA GLN A 654 -24.92 17.93 -2.14
C GLN A 654 -23.56 18.55 -1.76
N ALA A 655 -22.85 19.11 -2.74
CA ALA A 655 -21.61 19.82 -2.54
C ALA A 655 -21.75 21.05 -1.64
N THR A 656 -22.80 21.85 -1.81
CA THR A 656 -23.09 23.00 -0.93
C THR A 656 -23.33 22.55 0.51
N ALA A 657 -24.15 21.51 0.72
CA ALA A 657 -24.40 20.95 2.04
C ALA A 657 -23.09 20.45 2.69
N ALA A 658 -22.26 19.73 1.93
CA ALA A 658 -20.95 19.27 2.40
C ALA A 658 -20.03 20.43 2.80
N GLY A 659 -19.98 21.48 1.96
CA GLY A 659 -19.22 22.70 2.23
C GLY A 659 -19.64 23.36 3.54
N ILE A 660 -20.94 23.61 3.73
CA ILE A 660 -21.48 24.23 4.95
C ILE A 660 -21.13 23.38 6.19
N VAL A 661 -21.40 22.07 6.17
CA VAL A 661 -21.08 21.21 7.32
C VAL A 661 -19.58 21.20 7.61
N SER A 662 -18.74 21.11 6.57
CA SER A 662 -17.28 21.08 6.73
C SER A 662 -16.71 22.35 7.36
N GLY A 663 -17.29 23.51 7.06
CA GLY A 663 -16.88 24.78 7.67
C GLY A 663 -17.33 24.93 9.13
N TRP A 664 -18.47 24.36 9.49
CA TRP A 664 -19.04 24.50 10.83
C TRP A 664 -18.51 23.46 11.83
N VAL A 665 -18.21 22.25 11.37
CA VAL A 665 -17.76 21.16 12.24
C VAL A 665 -16.24 21.20 12.41
N ARG A 666 -15.78 21.48 13.64
CA ARG A 666 -14.34 21.61 13.97
C ARG A 666 -13.54 20.32 13.83
N ARG A 667 -14.16 19.17 14.11
CA ARG A 667 -13.50 17.87 14.11
C ARG A 667 -14.10 16.96 13.05
N LEU A 668 -13.25 16.51 12.12
CA LEU A 668 -13.66 15.65 10.99
C LEU A 668 -14.74 16.32 10.11
N GLY A 669 -14.64 17.64 9.90
CA GLY A 669 -15.65 18.40 9.14
C GLY A 669 -15.89 17.86 7.74
N VAL A 670 -14.82 17.50 7.01
CA VAL A 670 -14.89 16.87 5.69
C VAL A 670 -15.76 15.61 5.70
N LEU A 671 -15.55 14.72 6.68
CA LEU A 671 -16.29 13.45 6.77
C LEU A 671 -17.76 13.67 7.14
N HIS A 672 -18.04 14.64 8.01
CA HIS A 672 -19.42 15.03 8.31
C HIS A 672 -20.10 15.65 7.08
N GLY A 673 -19.36 16.42 6.27
CA GLY A 673 -19.85 16.97 5.01
C GLY A 673 -20.18 15.90 3.99
N LEU A 674 -19.31 14.90 3.82
CA LEU A 674 -19.59 13.74 2.95
C LEU A 674 -20.82 12.94 3.42
N PHE A 675 -20.99 12.77 4.74
CA PHE A 675 -22.19 12.14 5.29
C PHE A 675 -23.45 12.95 4.99
N ALA A 676 -23.40 14.29 5.13
CA ALA A 676 -24.51 15.17 4.79
C ALA A 676 -24.86 15.12 3.29
N ALA A 677 -23.85 15.12 2.42
CA ALA A 677 -24.02 14.94 0.98
C ALA A 677 -24.68 13.60 0.67
N PHE A 678 -24.20 12.50 1.24
CA PHE A 678 -24.79 11.16 1.05
C PHE A 678 -26.27 11.11 1.45
N VAL A 679 -26.61 11.61 2.65
CA VAL A 679 -28.01 11.68 3.11
C VAL A 679 -28.86 12.53 2.15
N GLY A 680 -28.35 13.68 1.73
CA GLY A 680 -29.01 14.53 0.73
C GLY A 680 -29.23 13.80 -0.58
N GLY A 681 -28.21 13.14 -1.12
CA GLY A 681 -28.28 12.35 -2.36
C GLY A 681 -29.30 11.22 -2.30
N CYS A 682 -29.44 10.53 -1.16
CA CYS A 682 -30.49 9.53 -0.96
C CYS A 682 -31.89 10.15 -1.05
N VAL A 683 -32.12 11.28 -0.38
CA VAL A 683 -33.42 11.99 -0.43
C VAL A 683 -33.71 12.51 -1.84
N MET A 684 -32.72 13.09 -2.51
CA MET A 684 -32.83 13.58 -3.89
C MET A 684 -33.19 12.46 -4.87
N THR A 685 -32.55 11.29 -4.71
CA THR A 685 -32.85 10.10 -5.52
C THR A 685 -34.30 9.66 -5.34
N VAL A 686 -34.76 9.55 -4.08
CA VAL A 686 -36.17 9.21 -3.77
C VAL A 686 -37.13 10.25 -4.36
N GLY A 687 -36.78 11.53 -4.31
CA GLY A 687 -37.55 12.61 -4.93
C GLY A 687 -37.67 12.48 -6.45
N ILE A 688 -36.56 12.19 -7.14
CA ILE A 688 -36.55 12.00 -8.61
C ILE A 688 -37.46 10.84 -8.99
N LEU A 689 -37.27 9.68 -8.37
CA LEU A 689 -38.08 8.48 -8.66
C LEU A 689 -39.56 8.71 -8.31
N GLY A 690 -39.83 9.32 -7.15
CA GLY A 690 -41.19 9.64 -6.71
C GLY A 690 -41.93 10.57 -7.68
N ILE A 691 -41.28 11.62 -8.16
CA ILE A 691 -41.86 12.56 -9.12
C ILE A 691 -42.02 11.91 -10.50
N ASN A 692 -41.05 11.08 -10.93
CA ASN A 692 -41.17 10.34 -12.19
C ASN A 692 -42.39 9.40 -12.20
N LEU A 693 -42.64 8.71 -11.07
CA LEU A 693 -43.82 7.87 -10.87
C LEU A 693 -45.13 8.69 -10.86
N LEU A 694 -45.13 9.90 -10.30
CA LEU A 694 -46.32 10.78 -10.28
C LEU A 694 -46.79 11.17 -11.70
N PHE A 695 -45.87 11.29 -12.67
CA PHE A 695 -46.19 11.58 -14.06
C PHE A 695 -46.45 10.33 -14.92
N GLY A 696 -46.62 9.15 -14.29
CA GLY A 696 -47.07 7.92 -14.94
C GLY A 696 -45.98 7.10 -15.63
N ASN A 697 -44.71 7.46 -15.46
CA ASN A 697 -43.60 6.66 -15.99
C ASN A 697 -43.36 5.41 -15.13
N ARG A 698 -42.96 4.31 -15.76
CA ARG A 698 -42.57 3.07 -15.05
C ARG A 698 -41.06 3.03 -14.86
N ASP A 699 -40.62 3.06 -13.61
CA ASP A 699 -39.22 2.91 -13.27
C ASP A 699 -38.82 1.42 -13.36
N THR A 700 -37.88 1.11 -14.25
CA THR A 700 -37.24 -0.21 -14.29
C THR A 700 -36.14 -0.30 -13.23
N ALA A 701 -35.78 -1.51 -12.79
CA ALA A 701 -34.68 -1.71 -11.85
C ALA A 701 -33.35 -1.09 -12.32
N GLY A 702 -33.08 -1.14 -13.63
CA GLY A 702 -31.91 -0.50 -14.24
C GLY A 702 -31.96 1.02 -14.14
N PHE A 703 -33.13 1.63 -14.37
CA PHE A 703 -33.30 3.08 -14.23
C PHE A 703 -33.12 3.55 -12.78
N ILE A 704 -33.63 2.79 -11.80
CA ILE A 704 -33.42 3.07 -10.37
C ILE A 704 -31.93 3.04 -10.03
N TRP A 705 -31.21 2.01 -10.48
CA TRP A 705 -29.77 1.90 -10.26
C TRP A 705 -29.01 3.08 -10.88
N ILE A 706 -29.24 3.36 -12.16
CA ILE A 706 -28.58 4.46 -12.87
C ILE A 706 -28.83 5.79 -12.15
N THR A 707 -30.08 6.09 -11.82
CA THR A 707 -30.45 7.33 -11.13
C THR A 707 -29.79 7.43 -9.76
N SER A 708 -29.89 6.38 -8.94
CA SER A 708 -29.32 6.37 -7.59
C SER A 708 -27.80 6.50 -7.58
N SER A 709 -27.11 5.73 -8.41
CA SER A 709 -25.66 5.75 -8.53
C SER A 709 -25.18 7.08 -9.11
N SER A 710 -25.81 7.58 -10.18
CA SER A 710 -25.44 8.86 -10.75
C SER A 710 -25.63 10.01 -9.76
N VAL A 711 -26.74 10.08 -9.03
CA VAL A 711 -26.99 11.17 -8.06
C VAL A 711 -26.04 11.10 -6.87
N ILE A 712 -25.90 9.92 -6.25
CA ILE A 712 -25.10 9.77 -5.03
C ILE A 712 -23.60 9.88 -5.34
N ASN A 713 -23.11 9.18 -6.37
CA ASN A 713 -21.68 9.14 -6.66
C ASN A 713 -21.20 10.47 -7.26
N SER A 714 -21.98 11.15 -8.11
CA SER A 714 -21.60 12.47 -8.63
C SER A 714 -21.58 13.52 -7.52
N GLY A 715 -22.55 13.47 -6.61
CA GLY A 715 -22.59 14.30 -5.41
C GLY A 715 -21.38 14.09 -4.52
N ALA A 716 -21.01 12.83 -4.26
CA ALA A 716 -19.81 12.51 -3.47
C ALA A 716 -18.50 12.96 -4.15
N LEU A 717 -18.39 12.76 -5.48
CA LEU A 717 -17.25 13.19 -6.28
C LEU A 717 -17.03 14.71 -6.20
N LEU A 718 -18.11 15.50 -6.23
CA LEU A 718 -18.04 16.95 -6.13
C LEU A 718 -17.93 17.46 -4.67
N ALA A 719 -18.59 16.79 -3.73
CA ALA A 719 -18.58 17.15 -2.32
C ALA A 719 -17.20 17.00 -1.67
N LEU A 720 -16.42 15.98 -2.05
CA LEU A 720 -15.09 15.73 -1.50
C LEU A 720 -14.11 16.91 -1.66
N PRO A 721 -13.83 17.43 -2.88
CA PRO A 721 -12.92 18.55 -3.05
C PRO A 721 -13.45 19.83 -2.41
N ILE A 722 -14.76 20.10 -2.47
CA ILE A 722 -15.36 21.30 -1.87
C ILE A 722 -15.23 21.27 -0.34
N ALA A 723 -15.54 20.14 0.29
CA ALA A 723 -15.39 19.99 1.73
C ALA A 723 -13.92 20.09 2.16
N LEU A 724 -12.97 19.59 1.37
CA LEU A 724 -11.54 19.75 1.61
C LEU A 724 -11.11 21.22 1.55
N ILE A 725 -11.49 21.94 0.48
CA ILE A 725 -11.15 23.36 0.29
C ILE A 725 -11.72 24.21 1.43
N VAL A 726 -13.01 24.05 1.75
CA VAL A 726 -13.65 24.81 2.83
C VAL A 726 -13.01 24.49 4.18
N SER A 727 -12.68 23.22 4.44
CA SER A 727 -12.00 22.83 5.69
C SER A 727 -10.62 23.47 5.82
N VAL A 728 -9.87 23.62 4.73
CA VAL A 728 -8.54 24.28 4.75
C VAL A 728 -8.69 25.77 5.02
N ILE A 729 -9.57 26.46 4.28
CA ILE A 729 -9.84 27.90 4.46
C ILE A 729 -10.27 28.19 5.90
N VAL A 730 -11.18 27.39 6.45
CA VAL A 730 -11.66 27.59 7.82
C VAL A 730 -10.59 27.28 8.86
N GLN A 731 -9.67 26.35 8.61
CA GLN A 731 -8.53 26.11 9.49
C GLN A 731 -7.59 27.31 9.52
N GLU A 732 -7.23 27.88 8.37
CA GLU A 732 -6.38 29.06 8.27
C GLU A 732 -7.00 30.27 8.99
N ILE A 733 -8.30 30.51 8.81
CA ILE A 733 -9.02 31.61 9.47
C ILE A 733 -9.06 31.42 11.00
N ARG A 734 -9.08 30.18 11.48
CA ARG A 734 -9.17 29.84 12.91
C ARG A 734 -7.83 29.80 13.64
N GLU A 735 -6.70 29.84 12.93
CA GLU A 735 -5.36 29.97 13.50
C GLU A 735 -4.84 31.42 13.41
N PRO A 736 -5.37 32.40 14.17
CA PRO A 736 -4.75 33.71 14.22
C PRO A 736 -3.43 33.62 15.03
N HIS A 737 -2.32 33.91 14.37
CA HIS A 737 -1.04 34.39 14.93
C HIS A 737 -0.47 33.62 16.15
N ARG A 738 0.20 32.49 15.89
CA ARG A 738 1.32 32.00 16.72
C ARG A 738 2.71 32.37 16.16
N GLY A 739 2.77 33.30 15.20
CA GLY A 739 4.00 33.75 14.53
C GLY A 739 4.51 35.09 15.05
N GLY A 740 4.69 35.23 16.37
CA GLY A 740 5.09 36.50 16.97
C GLY A 740 5.93 36.35 18.23
N VAL A 741 6.99 35.53 18.22
CA VAL A 741 8.24 35.78 18.96
C VAL A 741 9.39 35.08 18.19
N THR A 742 10.53 35.76 18.11
CA THR A 742 11.82 35.45 17.45
C THR A 742 11.92 35.78 15.96
N ALA A 743 12.13 37.07 15.69
CA ALA A 743 13.12 37.51 14.70
C ALA A 743 14.54 37.14 15.17
#